data_AF-A0A960UKJ0-F1
#
_entry.id   AF-A0A960UKJ0-F1
#
_cell.length_a   1.000
_cell.length_b   1.000
_cell.length_c   1.000
_cell.angle_alpha   90.00
_cell.angle_beta   90.00
_cell.angle_gamma   90.00
#
_symmetry.space_group_name_H-M   'P 1'
#
loop_
_entity.id
_entity.type
_entity.pdbx_description
1 polymer ?
#
loop_
_entity_poly.entity_id
_entity_poly.type
_entity_poly.pdbx_seq_one_letter_code
_entity_poly.pdbx_strand_id
1 'polypeptide(L)'
;VILDVVYNHTAETDHTGPTLSFRGIDNKAYYRLQPDAAHLYQDFTGCGNTLNMNNPRVLQLIMDSLRYWVTEMHVDGFRFDLASALARELFEVDRLASFFDIITQDPVLSRVKLIAEPWDLGEGGYQVGNFPGQWAEWNGQYRDQTRRFWNLRQSRVATMVTRFAGSSDLYASAGRKTSASINYITAHDGFTLHDLVTYNSKHNEANLWDNRDGHDDNLSHNCGTEGETDDPAIQKKRRRRKKALIATLLTSQGVPMLLAGDERGRTQRGNNNAYCQDNSISYVDWKQTEEAQDLLDWTSRLIDLRKRNGVLRRKNFLFGYDPGGSDIKDVYWLSPAGEELDENQWHERGRPFSVLLPAEFGKRADMKRVLDGSSLLICFNPGDTAIRFRIPTIFAARWKCALCSEGQHPDNGVDSLEETEMDPGFWFTLGPEGICFFEAEPGWLDRELDRKSREPALRTLADSLGIVREFSDLTGKRHVLEGLRLERMIREILPDLHEGFRPDEVSLDRKRSLWNDPMDSCVVAYKSELDASEAFLVLRLPDGEDLAGYAITILLETGESIRRIPLDLRWKQPGTVVDDIRYQMYRMPIPGDLEIGYYTLELLNAGITVDRGLLVIAPDHAYVADQSEESEIGVTLQLYSIHSSRSLGAGDFRDLLELGKKLCEDGYRVIGLSPLHALFLNRPELRSPYYPSTRKEVHPFYIACDLLPEWRSVSDGEALLKSQAFLPEDGKIDYVESMSRKLFLLEKAYHAFQSSGDPEVHTRKDRMQQYFRKNPEVHEHAVFELLLELEENGSDEDRAWRVGKTDAELRQRYSGRIGFYEYLFWAARDQFDFVCSELATRGMRLYTDVAVGVATDGADHRADPELFARNARAGAPPDLFAPRGQDWGIGVWNPLVLQRRAFRPFRDLLRANMIEDGFLRLDHVMWLFRLFWVHPDGGTYVYYPYRELTAILCLESHLHRCTVIGEDLGTVPQEIEDILKKRKMYSWKVFFFERGAEGALSDPAGYPELSVATLNTHDLPTWNGYWSGNDIEDRTDCGSLPLAALRQSLEERDRDRSNILKFLVEHKLIDDDLRQKIATRLDRQPGDKREDLEPEDLVALAASIHRGLARAGSRLVLTSLNDLTGDFHQPNMPGTIDEYPNWRILCPTGVESISANPYYAAITPAMMEERGRMRKS
;
A
#
# COMPACT_ATOMS: atom_id res chain seq x y z
N VAL A 1 3.17 44.90 32.23
CA VAL A 1 4.46 44.41 32.76
C VAL A 1 4.20 43.42 33.88
N ILE A 2 4.85 42.24 33.84
CA ILE A 2 4.90 41.30 34.96
C ILE A 2 6.30 41.40 35.57
N LEU A 3 6.38 41.55 36.89
CA LEU A 3 7.64 41.67 37.59
C LEU A 3 8.05 40.32 38.20
N ASP A 4 9.29 39.92 38.01
CA ASP A 4 9.88 38.78 38.72
C ASP A 4 10.32 39.23 40.12
N VAL A 5 9.86 38.55 41.16
CA VAL A 5 10.08 38.94 42.56
C VAL A 5 10.66 37.80 43.38
N VAL A 6 11.71 38.13 44.14
CA VAL A 6 12.43 37.22 45.03
C VAL A 6 12.09 37.56 46.47
N TYR A 7 11.18 36.77 47.06
CA TYR A 7 10.83 36.85 48.50
C TYR A 7 11.22 35.59 49.27
N ASN A 8 11.85 34.60 48.61
CA ASN A 8 12.20 33.35 49.26
C ASN A 8 13.55 33.42 50.02
N HIS A 9 14.51 34.25 49.58
CA HIS A 9 15.82 34.43 50.23
C HIS A 9 16.33 35.88 50.16
N THR A 10 17.47 36.16 50.80
CA THR A 10 18.20 37.45 50.65
C THR A 10 19.70 37.23 50.43
N ALA A 11 20.40 38.28 50.01
CA ALA A 11 21.85 38.29 49.78
C ALA A 11 22.72 38.13 51.05
N GLU A 12 22.14 37.93 52.24
CA GLU A 12 22.88 37.76 53.50
C GLU A 12 23.41 36.31 53.70
N THR A 13 23.11 35.40 52.78
CA THR A 13 23.48 33.95 52.77
C THR A 13 23.22 33.24 54.11
N ASP A 14 23.99 32.23 54.48
CA ASP A 14 23.82 31.44 55.71
C ASP A 14 24.55 32.07 56.93
N HIS A 15 24.77 31.29 57.98
CA HIS A 15 25.48 31.72 59.19
C HIS A 15 26.93 32.20 58.96
N THR A 16 27.54 31.87 57.82
CA THR A 16 28.88 32.36 57.42
C THR A 16 28.83 33.62 56.57
N GLY A 17 27.63 34.05 56.18
CA GLY A 17 27.37 35.20 55.33
C GLY A 17 27.50 36.58 55.97
N PRO A 18 27.47 37.65 55.15
CA PRO A 18 27.53 39.01 55.65
C PRO A 18 26.23 39.42 56.35
N THR A 19 26.33 40.30 57.35
CA THR A 19 25.16 40.98 57.95
C THR A 19 25.00 42.34 57.27
N LEU A 20 23.99 42.48 56.43
CA LEU A 20 23.73 43.65 55.58
C LEU A 20 22.43 44.39 55.93
N SER A 21 21.39 43.68 56.36
CA SER A 21 20.05 44.26 56.57
C SER A 21 19.24 43.51 57.63
N PHE A 22 18.35 42.59 57.24
CA PHE A 22 17.32 42.01 58.10
C PHE A 22 17.91 41.16 59.22
N ARG A 23 19.05 40.50 58.97
CA ARG A 23 19.78 39.74 59.99
C ARG A 23 20.19 40.61 61.16
N GLY A 24 20.62 41.85 60.89
CA GLY A 24 21.02 42.81 61.90
C GLY A 24 19.84 43.43 62.66
N ILE A 25 18.64 43.42 62.07
CA ILE A 25 17.41 43.89 62.71
C ILE A 25 16.86 42.81 63.66
N ASP A 26 16.55 41.63 63.14
CA ASP A 26 16.12 40.47 63.93
C ASP A 26 16.23 39.17 63.11
N ASN A 27 17.34 38.45 63.28
CA ASN A 27 17.59 37.22 62.54
C ASN A 27 16.48 36.16 62.68
N LYS A 28 15.92 35.99 63.88
CA LYS A 28 14.92 34.94 64.15
C LYS A 28 13.55 35.30 63.56
N ALA A 29 13.21 36.58 63.54
CA ALA A 29 11.96 37.03 62.95
C ALA A 29 11.97 36.91 61.43
N TYR A 30 13.09 37.26 60.78
CA TYR A 30 13.17 37.33 59.32
C TYR A 30 13.56 36.03 58.63
N TYR A 31 14.34 35.14 59.26
CA TYR A 31 14.82 33.90 58.63
C TYR A 31 14.32 32.63 59.30
N ARG A 32 14.20 31.56 58.51
CA ARG A 32 13.97 30.21 59.02
C ARG A 32 15.28 29.64 59.58
N LEU A 33 15.24 29.30 60.86
CA LEU A 33 16.37 28.72 61.59
C LEU A 33 16.06 27.27 61.92
N GLN A 34 17.10 26.44 62.03
CA GLN A 34 16.91 25.04 62.41
C GLN A 34 16.36 24.96 63.85
N PRO A 35 15.24 24.24 64.10
CA PRO A 35 14.61 24.19 65.43
C PRO A 35 15.55 23.76 66.55
N ASP A 36 16.42 22.79 66.29
CA ASP A 36 17.36 22.22 67.27
C ASP A 36 18.74 22.90 67.26
N ALA A 37 18.97 23.82 66.32
CA ALA A 37 20.25 24.52 66.13
C ALA A 37 20.01 25.93 65.59
N ALA A 38 19.45 26.83 66.40
CA ALA A 38 19.03 28.17 65.97
C ALA A 38 20.16 29.11 65.48
N HIS A 39 21.42 28.67 65.48
CA HIS A 39 22.52 29.37 64.82
C HIS A 39 22.69 28.97 63.34
N LEU A 40 22.00 27.91 62.89
CA LEU A 40 21.97 27.41 61.52
C LEU A 40 20.63 27.73 60.86
N TYR A 41 20.66 27.85 59.53
CA TYR A 41 19.51 28.22 58.71
C TYR A 41 18.87 26.97 58.09
N GLN A 42 17.57 27.06 57.84
CA GLN A 42 16.90 26.15 56.91
C GLN A 42 16.99 26.78 55.52
N ASP A 43 17.61 26.07 54.59
CA ASP A 43 17.80 26.52 53.22
C ASP A 43 16.98 25.66 52.26
N PHE A 44 15.82 26.19 51.86
CA PHE A 44 14.98 25.60 50.82
C PHE A 44 15.26 26.22 49.44
N THR A 45 16.16 27.20 49.33
CA THR A 45 16.35 28.01 48.12
C THR A 45 17.68 27.74 47.42
N GLY A 46 18.66 27.22 48.16
CA GLY A 46 20.04 26.99 47.70
C GLY A 46 20.93 28.23 47.84
N CYS A 47 20.39 29.31 48.41
CA CYS A 47 21.09 30.57 48.61
C CYS A 47 21.62 30.76 50.05
N GLY A 48 21.53 29.71 50.87
CA GLY A 48 22.00 29.70 52.26
C GLY A 48 21.00 30.18 53.30
N ASN A 49 19.86 30.76 52.89
CA ASN A 49 18.78 31.15 53.80
C ASN A 49 17.40 31.06 53.15
N THR A 50 16.36 30.97 53.99
CA THR A 50 14.97 31.13 53.58
C THR A 50 14.26 32.12 54.49
N LEU A 51 13.51 33.06 53.91
CA LEU A 51 12.72 34.04 54.67
C LEU A 51 11.55 33.38 55.43
N ASN A 52 11.23 33.90 56.62
CA ASN A 52 10.27 33.32 57.53
C ASN A 52 8.83 33.83 57.27
N MET A 53 8.13 33.17 56.34
CA MET A 53 6.73 33.49 55.99
C MET A 53 5.73 33.24 57.12
N ASN A 54 6.11 32.57 58.21
CA ASN A 54 5.23 32.39 59.37
C ASN A 54 5.19 33.62 60.28
N ASN A 55 6.09 34.59 60.06
CA ASN A 55 6.13 35.81 60.85
C ASN A 55 5.23 36.90 60.23
N PRO A 56 4.23 37.43 60.97
CA PRO A 56 3.32 38.46 60.45
C PRO A 56 4.01 39.72 59.93
N ARG A 57 5.19 40.09 60.45
CA ARG A 57 5.94 41.27 59.99
C ARG A 57 6.65 41.05 58.67
N VAL A 58 7.09 39.81 58.41
CA VAL A 58 7.65 39.42 57.10
C VAL A 58 6.54 39.40 56.05
N LEU A 59 5.38 38.80 56.37
CA LEU A 59 4.21 38.85 55.49
C LEU A 59 3.75 40.29 55.22
N GLN A 60 3.65 41.13 56.25
CA GLN A 60 3.30 42.55 56.08
C GLN A 60 4.26 43.25 55.11
N LEU A 61 5.57 43.07 55.29
CA LEU A 61 6.59 43.65 54.42
C LEU A 61 6.36 43.25 52.95
N ILE A 62 6.12 41.97 52.69
CA ILE A 62 5.90 41.44 51.34
C ILE A 62 4.58 41.98 50.75
N MET A 63 3.50 42.02 51.53
CA MET A 63 2.22 42.52 51.03
C MET A 63 2.29 44.03 50.74
N ASP A 64 2.94 44.81 51.60
CA ASP A 64 3.09 46.25 51.41
C ASP A 64 3.97 46.57 50.19
N SER A 65 5.06 45.82 49.97
CA SER A 65 5.89 45.98 48.78
C SER A 65 5.14 45.59 47.49
N LEU A 66 4.41 44.48 47.49
CA LEU A 66 3.59 44.06 46.35
C LEU A 66 2.51 45.11 46.02
N ARG A 67 1.80 45.62 47.04
CA ARG A 67 0.80 46.69 46.83
C ARG A 67 1.43 47.93 46.24
N TYR A 68 2.58 48.37 46.76
CA TYR A 68 3.31 49.52 46.23
C TYR A 68 3.63 49.36 44.74
N TRP A 69 4.12 48.18 44.33
CA TRP A 69 4.38 47.90 42.92
C TRP A 69 3.12 47.96 42.04
N VAL A 70 1.97 47.54 42.55
CA VAL A 70 0.70 47.61 41.79
C VAL A 70 0.12 49.02 41.77
N THR A 71 0.02 49.69 42.91
CA THR A 71 -0.72 50.96 43.04
C THR A 71 0.09 52.15 42.59
N GLU A 72 1.38 52.18 42.94
CA GLU A 72 2.26 53.33 42.64
C GLU A 72 3.07 53.12 41.36
N MET A 73 3.54 51.89 41.10
CA MET A 73 4.40 51.57 39.94
C MET A 73 3.64 50.96 38.76
N HIS A 74 2.33 50.71 38.92
CA HIS A 74 1.42 50.18 37.88
C HIS A 74 1.85 48.84 37.25
N VAL A 75 2.43 47.95 38.05
CA VAL A 75 2.75 46.57 37.64
C VAL A 75 1.46 45.73 37.51
N ASP A 76 1.31 44.97 36.41
CA ASP A 76 0.08 44.18 36.11
C ASP A 76 0.02 42.83 36.84
N GLY A 77 1.09 42.44 37.52
CA GLY A 77 1.23 41.15 38.19
C GLY A 77 2.67 40.73 38.43
N PHE A 78 2.82 39.54 39.02
CA PHE A 78 4.10 39.07 39.54
C PHE A 78 4.36 37.61 39.15
N ARG A 79 5.63 37.29 38.89
CA ARG A 79 6.17 35.93 38.95
C ARG A 79 6.94 35.79 40.25
N PHE A 80 6.59 34.79 41.05
CA PHE A 80 7.23 34.52 42.33
C PHE A 80 8.28 33.44 42.16
N ASP A 81 9.52 33.82 42.43
CA ASP A 81 10.69 32.93 42.45
C ASP A 81 10.56 31.90 43.57
N LEU A 82 10.83 30.63 43.26
CA LEU A 82 10.69 29.48 44.16
C LEU A 82 9.45 29.57 45.05
N ALA A 83 8.28 29.73 44.43
CA ALA A 83 7.02 30.03 45.12
C ALA A 83 6.63 28.96 46.15
N SER A 84 7.09 27.71 45.98
CA SER A 84 6.90 26.63 46.96
C SER A 84 7.49 26.98 48.33
N ALA A 85 8.64 27.67 48.38
CA ALA A 85 9.28 28.06 49.63
C ALA A 85 8.44 29.08 50.42
N LEU A 86 7.65 29.90 49.71
CA LEU A 86 6.73 30.87 50.32
C LEU A 86 5.53 30.20 50.97
N ALA A 87 5.17 29.00 50.49
CA ALA A 87 4.00 28.23 50.90
C ALA A 87 4.29 27.17 51.97
N ARG A 88 5.53 27.10 52.49
CA ARG A 88 5.89 26.12 53.53
C ARG A 88 5.35 26.50 54.89
N GLU A 89 4.46 25.72 55.49
CA GLU A 89 4.13 25.82 56.92
C GLU A 89 4.82 24.66 57.66
N LEU A 90 5.58 24.98 58.72
CA LEU A 90 6.54 24.05 59.36
C LEU A 90 7.54 23.45 58.34
N PHE A 91 7.24 22.29 57.78
CA PHE A 91 8.05 21.57 56.79
C PHE A 91 7.30 21.24 55.49
N GLU A 92 5.97 21.29 55.46
CA GLU A 92 5.16 20.87 54.30
C GLU A 92 4.71 22.08 53.47
N VAL A 93 4.54 21.88 52.16
CA VAL A 93 3.95 22.90 51.27
C VAL A 93 2.43 22.77 51.30
N ASP A 94 1.72 23.78 51.81
CA ASP A 94 0.26 23.76 51.92
C ASP A 94 -0.39 24.77 50.95
N ARG A 95 -1.44 24.33 50.26
CA ARG A 95 -2.28 25.18 49.40
C ARG A 95 -3.07 26.24 50.18
N LEU A 96 -3.22 26.03 51.49
CA LEU A 96 -3.86 26.94 52.45
C LEU A 96 -2.85 27.73 53.28
N ALA A 97 -1.58 27.79 52.85
CA ALA A 97 -0.58 28.57 53.54
C ALA A 97 -1.02 30.03 53.70
N SER A 98 -0.74 30.59 54.89
CA SER A 98 -1.13 31.96 55.28
C SER A 98 -0.83 33.02 54.21
N PHE A 99 0.24 32.83 53.44
CA PHE A 99 0.62 33.70 52.30
C PHE A 99 -0.44 33.75 51.19
N PHE A 100 -0.98 32.61 50.74
CA PHE A 100 -1.95 32.56 49.64
C PHE A 100 -3.31 33.10 50.05
N ASP A 101 -3.74 32.83 51.29
CA ASP A 101 -5.00 33.33 51.83
C ASP A 101 -5.00 34.86 51.89
N ILE A 102 -3.89 35.46 52.33
CA ILE A 102 -3.76 36.92 52.39
C ILE A 102 -3.81 37.55 51.00
N ILE A 103 -3.10 36.99 50.01
CA ILE A 103 -3.15 37.50 48.63
C ILE A 103 -4.57 37.40 48.05
N THR A 104 -5.25 36.27 48.30
CA THR A 104 -6.59 36.01 47.79
C THR A 104 -7.63 36.95 48.40
N GLN A 105 -7.46 37.34 49.68
CA GLN A 105 -8.37 38.27 50.37
C GLN A 105 -8.04 39.74 50.11
N ASP A 106 -6.82 40.06 49.65
CA ASP A 106 -6.40 41.43 49.42
C ASP A 106 -7.13 42.06 48.22
N PRO A 107 -7.77 43.24 48.37
CA PRO A 107 -8.59 43.85 47.32
C PRO A 107 -7.78 44.37 46.12
N VAL A 108 -6.47 44.55 46.26
CA VAL A 108 -5.54 44.97 45.20
C VAL A 108 -4.89 43.75 44.57
N LEU A 109 -4.24 42.89 45.37
CA LEU A 109 -3.43 41.78 44.87
C LEU A 109 -4.26 40.63 44.28
N SER A 110 -5.49 40.42 44.74
CA SER A 110 -6.40 39.41 44.16
C SER A 110 -6.86 39.71 42.73
N ARG A 111 -6.50 40.87 42.16
CA ARG A 111 -6.93 41.30 40.82
C ARG A 111 -5.81 41.30 39.79
N VAL A 112 -4.57 41.08 40.21
CA VAL A 112 -3.41 41.07 39.32
C VAL A 112 -3.08 39.66 38.84
N LYS A 113 -2.18 39.54 37.86
CA LYS A 113 -1.72 38.23 37.37
C LYS A 113 -0.71 37.65 38.36
N LEU A 114 -0.93 36.42 38.81
CA LEU A 114 -0.04 35.72 39.74
C LEU A 114 0.54 34.49 39.05
N ILE A 115 1.86 34.41 38.96
CA ILE A 115 2.59 33.31 38.34
C ILE A 115 3.52 32.70 39.38
N ALA A 116 3.44 31.39 39.61
CA ALA A 116 4.35 30.67 40.48
C ALA A 116 5.45 29.99 39.67
N GLU A 117 6.68 30.06 40.18
CA GLU A 117 7.67 29.02 39.96
C GLU A 117 7.41 27.88 40.97
N PRO A 118 6.89 26.73 40.54
CA PRO A 118 6.26 25.78 41.46
C PRO A 118 7.28 24.76 42.00
N TRP A 119 8.47 25.20 42.42
CA TRP A 119 9.47 24.32 43.01
C TRP A 119 10.35 25.01 44.07
N ASP A 120 11.01 24.22 44.91
CA ASP A 120 12.11 24.60 45.81
C ASP A 120 13.00 23.37 46.09
N LEU A 121 14.09 23.51 46.86
CA LEU A 121 15.03 22.42 47.18
C LEU A 121 14.59 21.51 48.33
N GLY A 122 13.54 21.87 49.07
CA GLY A 122 13.08 21.06 50.20
C GLY A 122 12.35 19.80 49.76
N GLU A 123 12.22 18.83 50.67
CA GLU A 123 11.41 17.64 50.42
C GLU A 123 9.97 18.05 50.03
N GLY A 124 9.44 17.42 48.99
CA GLY A 124 8.14 17.78 48.42
C GLY A 124 8.08 19.15 47.72
N GLY A 125 9.21 19.76 47.37
CA GLY A 125 9.26 21.12 46.81
C GLY A 125 8.60 21.28 45.44
N TYR A 126 8.64 20.25 44.57
CA TYR A 126 8.07 20.29 43.22
C TYR A 126 6.54 20.16 43.23
N GLN A 127 5.84 21.26 42.96
CA GLN A 127 4.40 21.45 43.21
C GLN A 127 3.63 21.90 41.96
N VAL A 128 4.13 21.58 40.76
CA VAL A 128 3.42 21.95 39.52
C VAL A 128 2.02 21.34 39.46
N GLY A 129 1.02 22.17 39.16
CA GLY A 129 -0.41 21.81 39.18
C GLY A 129 -1.06 21.96 40.56
N ASN A 130 -0.28 22.18 41.62
CA ASN A 130 -0.77 22.19 43.00
C ASN A 130 -1.03 23.59 43.58
N PHE A 131 -0.94 24.66 42.79
CA PHE A 131 -1.24 26.02 43.27
C PHE A 131 -2.73 26.37 43.22
N PRO A 132 -3.20 27.37 44.02
CA PRO A 132 -4.59 27.82 44.01
C PRO A 132 -5.07 28.30 42.64
N GLY A 133 -6.39 28.24 42.39
CA GLY A 133 -6.98 28.43 41.05
C GLY A 133 -6.70 29.78 40.37
N GLN A 134 -6.36 30.83 41.11
CA GLN A 134 -6.01 32.15 40.58
C GLN A 134 -4.59 32.22 39.98
N TRP A 135 -3.73 31.27 40.33
CA TRP A 135 -2.33 31.25 39.93
C TRP A 135 -2.16 30.58 38.57
N ALA A 136 -1.26 31.10 37.75
CA ALA A 136 -0.64 30.37 36.66
C ALA A 136 0.74 29.85 37.11
N GLU A 137 1.27 28.85 36.43
CA GLU A 137 2.49 28.16 36.85
C GLU A 137 3.45 28.00 35.69
N TRP A 138 4.73 28.24 35.94
CA TRP A 138 5.79 27.81 35.03
C TRP A 138 5.76 26.29 34.90
N ASN A 139 5.37 25.80 33.72
CA ASN A 139 5.20 24.39 33.48
C ASN A 139 6.53 23.74 33.07
N GLY A 140 7.33 23.35 34.08
CA GLY A 140 8.58 22.61 33.87
C GLY A 140 8.39 21.29 33.13
N GLN A 141 7.24 20.60 33.31
CA GLN A 141 6.95 19.38 32.56
C GLN A 141 6.75 19.64 31.06
N TYR A 142 6.14 20.77 30.68
CA TYR A 142 6.03 21.17 29.27
C TYR A 142 7.41 21.39 28.67
N ARG A 143 8.25 22.15 29.38
CA ARG A 143 9.64 22.43 28.98
C ARG A 143 10.41 21.13 28.72
N ASP A 144 10.45 20.24 29.72
CA ASP A 144 11.30 19.06 29.68
C ASP A 144 10.82 18.05 28.63
N GLN A 145 9.51 17.85 28.49
CA GLN A 145 8.97 16.90 27.52
C GLN A 145 9.09 17.42 26.08
N THR A 146 8.96 18.74 25.86
CA THR A 146 9.18 19.34 24.54
C THR A 146 10.66 19.26 24.13
N ARG A 147 11.58 19.54 25.06
CA ARG A 147 13.02 19.35 24.85
C ARG A 147 13.36 17.88 24.56
N ARG A 148 12.83 16.94 25.35
CA ARG A 148 13.01 15.48 25.12
C ARG A 148 12.45 15.01 23.79
N PHE A 149 11.35 15.59 23.32
CA PHE A 149 10.76 15.25 22.02
C PHE A 149 11.67 15.66 20.86
N TRP A 150 12.10 16.93 20.83
CA TRP A 150 12.87 17.47 19.71
C TRP A 150 14.38 17.20 19.77
N ASN A 151 15.00 17.28 20.94
CA ASN A 151 16.46 17.17 21.07
C ASN A 151 16.89 15.71 21.22
N LEU A 152 16.16 14.94 22.04
CA LEU A 152 16.57 13.59 22.46
C LEU A 152 15.73 12.47 21.81
N ARG A 153 14.58 12.79 21.22
CA ARG A 153 13.60 11.82 20.68
C ARG A 153 13.12 10.79 21.72
N GLN A 154 13.10 11.17 22.99
CA GLN A 154 12.80 10.28 24.13
C GLN A 154 11.41 10.46 24.74
N SER A 155 10.69 11.53 24.37
CA SER A 155 9.32 11.76 24.84
C SER A 155 8.35 10.78 24.17
N ARG A 156 7.41 10.23 24.95
CA ARG A 156 6.31 9.43 24.42
C ARG A 156 5.32 10.34 23.70
N VAL A 157 4.68 9.85 22.64
CA VAL A 157 3.65 10.61 21.90
C VAL A 157 2.54 11.09 22.85
N ALA A 158 2.00 10.20 23.68
CA ALA A 158 0.95 10.56 24.66
C ALA A 158 1.36 11.72 25.58
N THR A 159 2.61 11.73 26.05
CA THR A 159 3.13 12.77 26.93
C THR A 159 3.28 14.09 26.17
N MET A 160 3.88 14.06 24.98
CA MET A 160 4.03 15.25 24.13
C MET A 160 2.67 15.87 23.78
N VAL A 161 1.71 15.05 23.38
CA VAL A 161 0.33 15.44 23.07
C VAL A 161 -0.36 16.08 24.26
N THR A 162 -0.22 15.51 25.46
CA THR A 162 -0.81 16.07 26.69
C THR A 162 -0.26 17.47 26.98
N ARG A 163 1.05 17.68 26.78
CA ARG A 163 1.71 18.99 26.97
C ARG A 163 1.25 19.99 25.92
N PHE A 164 1.20 19.60 24.65
CA PHE A 164 0.67 20.42 23.55
C PHE A 164 -0.81 20.82 23.77
N ALA A 165 -1.63 19.91 24.30
CA ALA A 165 -3.06 20.10 24.55
C ALA A 165 -3.38 20.94 25.81
N GLY A 166 -2.36 21.49 26.48
CA GLY A 166 -2.52 22.41 27.61
C GLY A 166 -2.35 21.77 28.99
N SER A 167 -1.88 20.53 29.08
CA SER A 167 -1.59 19.83 30.34
C SER A 167 -2.82 19.64 31.25
N SER A 168 -3.86 19.03 30.69
CA SER A 168 -5.11 18.76 31.42
C SER A 168 -4.91 17.85 32.64
N ASP A 169 -3.94 16.94 32.58
CA ASP A 169 -3.51 16.09 33.69
C ASP A 169 -3.05 16.87 34.93
N LEU A 170 -2.49 18.07 34.74
CA LEU A 170 -2.04 18.94 35.84
C LEU A 170 -3.16 19.86 36.34
N TYR A 171 -4.00 20.38 35.45
CA TYR A 171 -4.84 21.54 35.76
C TYR A 171 -6.35 21.27 35.69
N ALA A 172 -6.81 20.28 34.92
CA ALA A 172 -8.24 20.10 34.65
C ALA A 172 -9.03 19.61 35.86
N SER A 173 -8.46 18.70 36.66
CA SER A 173 -9.10 18.15 37.87
C SER A 173 -9.41 19.22 38.92
N ALA A 174 -8.63 20.30 38.95
CA ALA A 174 -8.81 21.45 39.82
C ALA A 174 -9.77 22.52 39.24
N GLY A 175 -10.43 22.24 38.10
CA GLY A 175 -11.33 23.19 37.44
C GLY A 175 -10.64 24.41 36.81
N ARG A 176 -9.30 24.37 36.67
CA ARG A 176 -8.52 25.46 36.07
C ARG A 176 -8.61 25.40 34.55
N LYS A 177 -8.20 26.49 33.89
CA LYS A 177 -8.22 26.62 32.42
C LYS A 177 -6.84 26.37 31.85
N THR A 178 -6.75 26.23 30.53
CA THR A 178 -5.45 26.11 29.81
C THR A 178 -4.50 27.26 30.14
N SER A 179 -5.02 28.45 30.48
CA SER A 179 -4.23 29.62 30.90
C SER A 179 -3.47 29.46 32.21
N ALA A 180 -3.74 28.41 32.99
CA ALA A 180 -2.96 28.05 34.18
C ALA A 180 -1.53 27.60 33.83
N SER A 181 -1.32 27.10 32.61
CA SER A 181 0.00 26.67 32.14
C SER A 181 0.74 27.83 31.46
N ILE A 182 1.83 28.29 32.06
CA ILE A 182 2.84 29.09 31.38
C ILE A 182 3.81 28.12 30.71
N ASN A 183 3.69 27.97 29.41
CA ASN A 183 4.54 27.10 28.60
C ASN A 183 5.80 27.85 28.21
N TYR A 184 6.97 27.21 28.33
CA TYR A 184 8.25 27.78 27.94
C TYR A 184 9.22 26.68 27.53
N ILE A 185 10.18 27.03 26.67
CA ILE A 185 11.28 26.12 26.29
C ILE A 185 12.55 26.49 27.03
N THR A 186 12.76 27.76 27.33
CA THR A 186 13.96 28.37 27.91
C THR A 186 13.52 29.50 28.83
N ALA A 187 14.33 29.80 29.84
CA ALA A 187 14.10 30.84 30.82
C ALA A 187 15.42 31.58 31.09
N HIS A 188 15.39 32.58 31.96
CA HIS A 188 16.57 33.39 32.24
C HIS A 188 17.68 32.61 32.96
N ASP A 189 17.29 31.52 33.62
CA ASP A 189 18.11 30.48 34.21
C ASP A 189 18.06 29.20 33.33
N GLY A 190 19.23 28.66 32.99
CA GLY A 190 19.41 27.59 32.01
C GLY A 190 19.97 28.05 30.67
N PHE A 191 20.07 27.12 29.71
CA PHE A 191 20.47 27.45 28.35
C PHE A 191 19.44 28.33 27.63
N THR A 192 19.94 29.25 26.80
CA THR A 192 19.17 29.89 25.73
C THR A 192 18.76 28.88 24.67
N LEU A 193 17.87 29.27 23.75
CA LEU A 193 17.42 28.36 22.68
C LEU A 193 18.57 27.97 21.75
N HIS A 194 19.49 28.89 21.48
CA HIS A 194 20.69 28.60 20.70
C HIS A 194 21.62 27.64 21.42
N ASP A 195 21.85 27.86 22.71
CA ASP A 195 22.76 27.01 23.49
C ASP A 195 22.19 25.59 23.68
N LEU A 196 20.87 25.46 23.78
CA LEU A 196 20.17 24.17 23.88
C LEU A 196 20.43 23.23 22.68
N VAL A 197 20.75 23.77 21.50
CA VAL A 197 21.06 22.98 20.30
C VAL A 197 22.55 22.97 19.94
N THR A 198 23.37 23.61 20.79
CA THR A 198 24.79 23.88 20.52
C THR A 198 25.71 23.26 21.56
N TYR A 199 25.25 23.08 22.81
CA TYR A 199 26.04 22.55 23.92
C TYR A 199 25.36 21.36 24.60
N ASN A 200 26.11 20.31 24.90
CA ASN A 200 25.68 19.18 25.73
C ASN A 200 26.09 19.37 27.20
N SER A 201 27.21 20.06 27.45
CA SER A 201 27.70 20.34 28.80
C SER A 201 27.57 21.83 29.10
N LYS A 202 27.33 22.17 30.37
CA LYS A 202 27.35 23.57 30.84
C LYS A 202 28.80 24.05 30.97
N HIS A 203 29.01 25.34 30.72
CA HIS A 203 30.30 26.05 30.73
C HIS A 203 30.20 27.30 31.62
N ASN A 204 30.02 27.10 32.92
CA ASN A 204 29.87 28.17 33.92
C ASN A 204 31.20 28.61 34.55
N GLU A 205 32.36 28.25 33.98
CA GLU A 205 33.68 28.56 34.54
C GLU A 205 33.89 30.06 34.78
N ALA A 206 33.28 30.90 33.93
CA ALA A 206 33.29 32.36 34.09
C ALA A 206 32.65 32.85 35.39
N ASN A 207 31.81 32.04 36.04
CA ASN A 207 31.15 32.35 37.31
C ASN A 207 32.07 32.17 38.52
N LEU A 208 33.30 31.65 38.31
CA LEU A 208 34.33 31.46 39.33
C LEU A 208 33.93 30.52 40.47
N TRP A 209 33.05 29.55 40.17
CA TRP A 209 32.61 28.52 41.12
C TRP A 209 32.88 27.08 40.63
N ASP A 210 33.95 26.89 39.86
CA ASP A 210 34.36 25.60 39.30
C ASP A 210 33.24 24.86 38.55
N ASN A 211 32.37 25.61 37.85
CA ASN A 211 31.24 25.07 37.10
C ASN A 211 30.24 24.27 37.97
N ARG A 212 30.19 24.53 39.30
CA ARG A 212 29.29 23.82 40.23
C ARG A 212 27.88 24.42 40.30
N ASP A 213 27.71 25.63 39.83
CA ASP A 213 26.44 26.34 39.80
C ASP A 213 25.61 25.99 38.56
N GLY A 214 24.31 26.28 38.58
CA GLY A 214 23.37 25.90 37.52
C GLY A 214 23.03 24.40 37.49
N HIS A 215 22.21 24.00 36.52
CA HIS A 215 21.70 22.63 36.41
C HIS A 215 22.48 21.80 35.38
N ASP A 216 22.75 20.52 35.69
CA ASP A 216 23.52 19.66 34.77
C ASP A 216 22.64 19.02 33.67
N ASP A 217 21.38 18.68 33.96
CA ASP A 217 20.48 18.03 33.00
C ASP A 217 19.70 19.05 32.15
N ASN A 218 20.35 19.57 31.12
CA ASN A 218 19.77 20.62 30.26
C ASN A 218 18.78 20.08 29.21
N LEU A 219 18.74 18.76 28.99
CA LEU A 219 17.98 18.10 27.92
C LEU A 219 18.31 18.68 26.52
N SER A 220 19.57 19.05 26.33
CA SER A 220 20.13 19.63 25.10
C SER A 220 20.69 18.59 24.15
N HIS A 221 20.95 18.98 22.91
CA HIS A 221 21.70 18.14 21.96
C HIS A 221 22.44 19.01 20.94
N ASN A 222 23.78 18.97 20.99
CA ASN A 222 24.71 19.79 20.22
C ASN A 222 24.77 19.50 18.71
N CYS A 223 24.00 18.50 18.23
CA CYS A 223 23.94 18.08 16.82
C CYS A 223 25.22 17.47 16.24
N GLY A 224 26.16 17.02 17.08
CA GLY A 224 27.38 16.30 16.70
C GLY A 224 28.68 17.01 17.08
N THR A 225 28.63 18.34 17.23
CA THR A 225 29.79 19.17 17.58
C THR A 225 29.46 20.02 18.80
N GLU A 226 30.30 19.98 19.84
CA GLU A 226 30.12 20.82 21.03
C GLU A 226 30.51 22.26 20.72
N GLY A 227 29.60 23.21 20.98
CA GLY A 227 29.83 24.63 20.75
C GLY A 227 29.58 25.09 19.31
N GLU A 228 30.02 26.32 19.02
CA GLU A 228 29.94 26.93 17.70
C GLU A 228 30.76 26.14 16.65
N THR A 229 30.28 26.09 15.42
CA THR A 229 30.91 25.33 14.33
C THR A 229 30.63 25.99 12.99
N ASP A 230 31.57 25.87 12.05
CA ASP A 230 31.42 26.35 10.66
C ASP A 230 30.82 25.29 9.71
N ASP A 231 30.37 24.15 10.24
CA ASP A 231 29.77 23.07 9.43
C ASP A 231 28.34 23.47 9.02
N PRO A 232 28.09 23.70 7.72
CA PRO A 232 26.78 24.15 7.25
C PRO A 232 25.67 23.11 7.47
N ALA A 233 25.99 21.81 7.51
CA ALA A 233 25.02 20.75 7.75
C ALA A 233 24.52 20.78 9.20
N ILE A 234 25.43 20.98 10.16
CA ILE A 234 25.10 21.12 11.59
C ILE A 234 24.34 22.42 11.83
N GLN A 235 24.78 23.54 11.26
CA GLN A 235 24.07 24.82 11.37
C GLN A 235 22.63 24.74 10.83
N LYS A 236 22.43 24.10 9.67
CA LYS A 236 21.09 23.88 9.09
C LYS A 236 20.20 23.04 10.01
N LYS A 237 20.74 22.00 10.62
CA LYS A 237 20.03 21.15 11.59
C LYS A 237 19.63 21.94 12.85
N ARG A 238 20.57 22.70 13.43
CA ARG A 238 20.32 23.60 14.57
C ARG A 238 19.23 24.62 14.24
N ARG A 239 19.28 25.25 13.06
CA ARG A 239 18.26 26.21 12.59
C ARG A 239 16.87 25.58 12.51
N ARG A 240 16.73 24.40 11.90
CA ARG A 240 15.45 23.66 11.84
C ARG A 240 14.90 23.36 13.24
N ARG A 241 15.76 22.87 14.13
CA ARG A 241 15.37 22.53 15.50
C ARG A 241 14.93 23.74 16.32
N LYS A 242 15.63 24.88 16.21
CA LYS A 242 15.22 26.15 16.82
C LYS A 242 13.82 26.57 16.35
N LYS A 243 13.59 26.52 15.04
CA LYS A 243 12.27 26.81 14.44
C LYS A 243 11.18 25.88 14.96
N ALA A 244 11.44 24.59 15.02
CA ALA A 244 10.52 23.57 15.52
C ALA A 244 10.13 23.78 17.00
N LEU A 245 11.11 24.12 17.85
CA LEU A 245 10.88 24.42 19.27
C LEU A 245 10.02 25.67 19.46
N ILE A 246 10.33 26.78 18.76
CA ILE A 246 9.53 28.02 18.81
C ILE A 246 8.10 27.77 18.28
N ALA A 247 7.98 27.02 17.18
CA ALA A 247 6.70 26.71 16.56
C ALA A 247 5.82 25.88 17.51
N THR A 248 6.39 24.87 18.16
CA THR A 248 5.70 24.04 19.15
C THR A 248 5.22 24.89 20.33
N LEU A 249 6.07 25.79 20.85
CA LEU A 249 5.72 26.73 21.92
C LEU A 249 4.54 27.64 21.55
N LEU A 250 4.62 28.31 20.39
CA LEU A 250 3.63 29.29 19.98
C LEU A 250 2.32 28.66 19.49
N THR A 251 2.28 27.36 19.19
CA THR A 251 1.07 26.68 18.72
C THR A 251 0.44 25.75 19.75
N SER A 252 1.10 25.47 20.87
CA SER A 252 0.49 24.72 21.98
C SER A 252 -0.61 25.51 22.69
N GLN A 253 -1.55 24.79 23.32
CA GLN A 253 -2.55 25.37 24.21
C GLN A 253 -1.88 25.80 25.53
N GLY A 254 -2.33 26.95 26.08
CA GLY A 254 -1.72 27.60 27.24
C GLY A 254 -1.13 28.96 26.90
N VAL A 255 -0.40 29.56 27.85
CA VAL A 255 0.25 30.87 27.66
C VAL A 255 1.71 30.65 27.28
N PRO A 256 2.13 30.94 26.04
CA PRO A 256 3.54 30.81 25.66
C PRO A 256 4.38 31.95 26.26
N MET A 257 5.56 31.60 26.79
CA MET A 257 6.59 32.53 27.25
C MET A 257 7.87 32.27 26.46
N LEU A 258 8.36 33.31 25.78
CA LEU A 258 9.60 33.29 25.01
C LEU A 258 10.66 34.14 25.72
N LEU A 259 11.86 33.59 25.91
CA LEU A 259 12.97 34.31 26.51
C LEU A 259 13.51 35.37 25.55
N ALA A 260 13.81 36.57 26.06
CA ALA A 260 14.30 37.67 25.24
C ALA A 260 15.62 37.32 24.52
N GLY A 261 15.61 37.46 23.20
CA GLY A 261 16.75 37.20 22.32
C GLY A 261 16.73 35.80 21.69
N ASP A 262 15.90 34.87 22.16
CA ASP A 262 15.80 33.54 21.53
C ASP A 262 15.22 33.61 20.12
N GLU A 263 14.35 34.59 19.84
CA GLU A 263 13.85 34.91 18.50
C GLU A 263 14.94 35.39 17.53
N ARG A 264 16.16 35.65 18.04
CA ARG A 264 17.33 36.08 17.28
C ARG A 264 18.52 35.14 17.42
N GLY A 265 18.38 34.02 18.15
CA GLY A 265 19.47 33.08 18.41
C GLY A 265 20.49 33.55 19.45
N ARG A 266 20.04 34.26 20.50
CA ARG A 266 20.89 34.66 21.63
C ARG A 266 21.64 33.46 22.21
N THR A 267 22.93 33.63 22.47
CA THR A 267 23.81 32.64 23.10
C THR A 267 24.40 33.20 24.39
N GLN A 268 24.57 32.34 25.40
CA GLN A 268 25.37 32.60 26.60
C GLN A 268 26.65 31.76 26.60
N ARG A 269 27.04 31.24 25.43
CA ARG A 269 28.24 30.43 25.19
C ARG A 269 28.29 29.17 26.06
N GLY A 270 27.12 28.59 26.33
CA GLY A 270 27.01 27.42 27.19
C GLY A 270 27.04 27.74 28.69
N ASN A 271 27.05 29.01 29.10
CA ASN A 271 26.82 29.39 30.50
C ASN A 271 25.31 29.36 30.79
N ASN A 272 24.86 28.39 31.57
CA ASN A 272 23.45 28.18 31.88
C ASN A 272 23.01 28.83 33.20
N ASN A 273 23.87 29.65 33.80
CA ASN A 273 23.57 30.35 35.04
C ASN A 273 24.32 31.69 35.11
N ALA A 274 24.13 32.55 34.10
CA ALA A 274 24.95 33.76 33.94
C ALA A 274 24.54 34.93 34.87
N TYR A 275 23.89 34.67 36.01
CA TYR A 275 23.33 35.69 36.90
C TYR A 275 24.37 36.69 37.42
N CYS A 276 25.62 36.23 37.61
CA CYS A 276 26.74 37.05 38.10
C CYS A 276 27.57 37.70 36.99
N GLN A 277 27.19 37.51 35.72
CA GLN A 277 27.92 38.02 34.56
C GLN A 277 27.30 39.34 34.09
N ASP A 278 27.99 40.45 34.35
CA ASP A 278 27.66 41.76 33.75
C ASP A 278 28.59 42.03 32.56
N ASN A 279 28.45 41.23 31.50
CA ASN A 279 29.28 41.28 30.30
C ASN A 279 28.59 40.62 29.09
N SER A 280 29.32 40.48 27.97
CA SER A 280 28.80 39.93 26.72
C SER A 280 28.31 38.47 26.78
N ILE A 281 28.58 37.74 27.87
CA ILE A 281 27.95 36.43 28.11
C ILE A 281 26.45 36.59 28.38
N SER A 282 26.03 37.60 29.15
CA SER A 282 24.63 37.79 29.52
C SER A 282 23.88 38.78 28.61
N TYR A 283 24.58 39.69 27.93
CA TYR A 283 23.94 40.72 27.10
C TYR A 283 23.22 40.14 25.88
N VAL A 284 22.09 40.76 25.50
CA VAL A 284 21.40 40.46 24.22
C VAL A 284 22.14 41.19 23.10
N ASP A 285 22.65 40.45 22.11
CA ASP A 285 23.26 41.04 20.91
C ASP A 285 22.17 41.50 19.92
N TRP A 286 22.13 42.80 19.66
CA TRP A 286 21.16 43.42 18.75
C TRP A 286 21.66 43.52 17.31
N LYS A 287 22.86 43.02 16.99
CA LYS A 287 23.34 42.97 15.61
C LYS A 287 22.40 42.14 14.74
N GLN A 288 22.18 42.59 13.51
CA GLN A 288 21.33 41.91 12.55
C GLN A 288 22.18 40.98 11.68
N THR A 289 22.00 39.67 11.87
CA THR A 289 22.55 38.62 10.99
C THR A 289 21.43 38.02 10.14
N GLU A 290 21.78 37.29 9.09
CA GLU A 290 20.79 36.57 8.27
C GLU A 290 20.01 35.54 9.10
N GLU A 291 20.69 34.82 9.98
CA GLU A 291 20.05 33.85 10.89
C GLU A 291 19.11 34.53 11.89
N ALA A 292 19.53 35.65 12.48
CA ALA A 292 18.68 36.42 13.39
C ALA A 292 17.44 36.98 12.67
N GLN A 293 17.57 37.37 11.40
CA GLN A 293 16.43 37.84 10.60
C GLN A 293 15.45 36.70 10.33
N ASP A 294 15.97 35.55 9.90
CA ASP A 294 15.17 34.37 9.60
C ASP A 294 14.39 33.84 10.80
N LEU A 295 15.02 33.76 11.99
CA LEU A 295 14.33 33.35 13.21
C LEU A 295 13.29 34.39 13.66
N LEU A 296 13.56 35.68 13.48
CA LEU A 296 12.63 36.74 13.81
C LEU A 296 11.40 36.72 12.88
N ASP A 297 11.60 36.53 11.58
CA ASP A 297 10.52 36.42 10.59
C ASP A 297 9.67 35.17 10.84
N TRP A 298 10.33 34.04 11.12
CA TRP A 298 9.66 32.79 11.51
C TRP A 298 8.78 32.98 12.76
N THR A 299 9.34 33.59 13.81
CA THR A 299 8.62 33.86 15.06
C THR A 299 7.45 34.82 14.82
N SER A 300 7.64 35.86 14.01
CA SER A 300 6.59 36.83 13.66
C SER A 300 5.43 36.18 12.91
N ARG A 301 5.71 35.32 11.91
CA ARG A 301 4.70 34.55 11.17
C ARG A 301 3.93 33.59 12.07
N LEU A 302 4.59 32.95 13.04
CA LEU A 302 3.92 32.09 14.03
C LEU A 302 3.00 32.87 14.96
N ILE A 303 3.41 34.07 15.39
CA ILE A 303 2.56 34.97 16.19
C ILE A 303 1.32 35.37 15.40
N ASP A 304 1.47 35.71 14.11
CA ASP A 304 0.34 36.01 13.23
C ASP A 304 -0.61 34.81 13.08
N LEU A 305 -0.07 33.62 12.79
CA LEU A 305 -0.82 32.37 12.71
C LEU A 305 -1.64 32.11 13.99
N ARG A 306 -1.04 32.30 15.17
CA ARG A 306 -1.72 32.15 16.46
C ARG A 306 -2.82 33.18 16.69
N LYS A 307 -2.61 34.44 16.26
CA LYS A 307 -3.58 35.52 16.44
C LYS A 307 -4.82 35.33 15.57
N ARG A 308 -4.65 34.92 14.32
CA ARG A 308 -5.77 34.74 13.38
C ARG A 308 -6.54 33.42 13.55
N ASN A 309 -5.95 32.42 14.20
CA ASN A 309 -6.59 31.12 14.46
C ASN A 309 -6.94 30.90 15.94
N GLY A 310 -8.22 30.99 16.27
CA GLY A 310 -8.79 30.77 17.61
C GLY A 310 -8.61 29.34 18.12
N VAL A 311 -8.44 28.36 17.22
CA VAL A 311 -8.15 26.96 17.58
C VAL A 311 -6.85 26.79 18.39
N LEU A 312 -5.89 27.71 18.27
CA LEU A 312 -4.62 27.71 19.05
C LEU A 312 -4.75 28.42 20.41
N ARG A 313 -5.90 29.02 20.71
CA ARG A 313 -6.14 29.87 21.90
C ARG A 313 -7.38 29.43 22.67
N ARG A 314 -7.65 28.12 22.73
CA ARG A 314 -8.85 27.60 23.39
C ARG A 314 -8.75 27.75 24.91
N LYS A 315 -9.85 28.17 25.52
CA LYS A 315 -9.97 28.36 26.98
C LYS A 315 -10.17 27.05 27.74
N ASN A 316 -10.73 26.05 27.08
CA ASN A 316 -11.01 24.72 27.62
C ASN A 316 -9.97 23.73 27.08
N PHE A 317 -9.73 22.65 27.84
CA PHE A 317 -8.86 21.56 27.38
C PHE A 317 -9.46 20.82 26.19
N LEU A 318 -8.58 20.17 25.45
CA LEU A 318 -8.92 19.28 24.35
C LEU A 318 -9.05 17.85 24.89
N PHE A 319 -10.12 17.14 24.54
CA PHE A 319 -10.41 15.82 25.10
C PHE A 319 -10.61 14.72 24.05
N GLY A 320 -10.63 15.05 22.76
CA GLY A 320 -10.82 14.09 21.67
C GLY A 320 -12.26 13.57 21.56
N TYR A 321 -13.25 14.29 22.11
CA TYR A 321 -14.67 13.98 21.94
C TYR A 321 -15.37 15.10 21.18
N ASP A 322 -16.60 14.82 20.73
CA ASP A 322 -17.42 15.77 19.99
C ASP A 322 -18.23 16.68 20.94
N PRO A 323 -17.87 17.97 21.05
CA PRO A 323 -18.53 18.88 21.99
C PRO A 323 -19.87 19.42 21.48
N GLY A 324 -20.23 19.18 20.20
CA GLY A 324 -21.37 19.80 19.51
C GLY A 324 -22.36 18.80 18.91
N GLY A 325 -22.13 17.51 19.11
CA GLY A 325 -22.94 16.43 18.54
C GLY A 325 -22.70 16.20 17.05
N SER A 326 -21.83 16.93 16.34
CA SER A 326 -21.59 16.79 14.89
C SER A 326 -20.85 15.52 14.44
N ASP A 327 -20.50 14.64 15.38
CA ASP A 327 -19.52 13.57 15.25
C ASP A 327 -18.17 14.12 14.73
N ILE A 328 -17.80 15.31 15.19
CA ILE A 328 -16.52 15.98 14.92
C ILE A 328 -15.83 16.24 16.26
N LYS A 329 -14.69 15.61 16.50
CA LYS A 329 -13.92 15.72 17.74
C LYS A 329 -13.25 17.07 17.85
N ASP A 330 -13.12 17.60 19.06
CA ASP A 330 -12.41 18.86 19.32
C ASP A 330 -10.91 18.82 18.93
N VAL A 331 -10.29 17.64 18.82
CA VAL A 331 -8.95 17.39 18.29
C VAL A 331 -8.83 15.97 17.72
N TYR A 332 -7.99 15.78 16.70
CA TYR A 332 -7.56 14.44 16.24
C TYR A 332 -6.04 14.34 16.28
N TRP A 333 -5.55 13.18 16.71
CA TRP A 333 -4.12 12.87 16.77
C TRP A 333 -3.84 11.77 15.77
N LEU A 334 -3.03 12.09 14.76
CA LEU A 334 -2.91 11.30 13.54
C LEU A 334 -1.49 10.77 13.35
N SER A 335 -1.39 9.57 12.79
CA SER A 335 -0.15 9.04 12.23
C SER A 335 0.26 9.81 10.97
N PRO A 336 1.51 9.66 10.48
CA PRO A 336 1.91 10.22 9.18
C PRO A 336 1.04 9.76 8.00
N ALA A 337 0.34 8.62 8.13
CA ALA A 337 -0.59 8.14 7.11
C ALA A 337 -1.96 8.83 7.12
N GLY A 338 -2.21 9.76 8.06
CA GLY A 338 -3.46 10.52 8.17
C GLY A 338 -4.58 9.79 8.92
N GLU A 339 -4.27 8.67 9.58
CA GLU A 339 -5.19 7.87 10.41
C GLU A 339 -5.01 8.17 11.90
N GLU A 340 -6.05 8.02 12.72
CA GLU A 340 -5.91 8.21 14.18
C GLU A 340 -4.91 7.22 14.79
N LEU A 341 -4.13 7.69 15.77
CA LEU A 341 -3.12 6.87 16.45
C LEU A 341 -3.76 5.69 17.20
N ASP A 342 -3.23 4.49 16.95
CA ASP A 342 -3.60 3.28 17.70
C ASP A 342 -2.94 3.19 19.09
N GLU A 343 -3.38 2.26 19.93
CA GLU A 343 -2.89 2.09 21.31
C GLU A 343 -1.37 1.91 21.42
N ASN A 344 -0.73 1.21 20.47
CA ASN A 344 0.72 0.99 20.52
C ASN A 344 1.47 2.27 20.16
N GLN A 345 0.99 2.99 19.15
CA GLN A 345 1.61 4.21 18.65
C GLN A 345 1.65 5.33 19.72
N TRP A 346 0.68 5.36 20.65
CA TRP A 346 0.67 6.31 21.77
C TRP A 346 1.87 6.17 22.72
N HIS A 347 2.43 4.96 22.81
CA HIS A 347 3.51 4.63 23.74
C HIS A 347 4.91 4.72 23.12
N GLU A 348 5.00 4.90 21.80
CA GLU A 348 6.26 5.08 21.10
C GLU A 348 6.96 6.39 21.45
N ARG A 349 8.29 6.40 21.34
CA ARG A 349 9.14 7.56 21.61
C ARG A 349 9.65 8.16 20.30
N GLY A 350 9.63 9.48 20.18
CA GLY A 350 10.18 10.18 19.01
C GLY A 350 9.45 9.89 17.70
N ARG A 351 8.22 9.37 17.75
CA ARG A 351 7.40 9.08 16.58
C ARG A 351 6.93 10.39 15.92
N PRO A 352 7.04 10.53 14.59
CA PRO A 352 6.36 11.59 13.85
C PRO A 352 4.84 11.45 13.94
N PHE A 353 4.11 12.56 14.08
CA PHE A 353 2.66 12.57 14.18
C PHE A 353 2.09 13.91 13.68
N SER A 354 0.78 13.97 13.49
CA SER A 354 0.07 15.20 13.19
C SER A 354 -1.06 15.46 14.17
N VAL A 355 -1.41 16.73 14.36
CA VAL A 355 -2.61 17.14 15.11
C VAL A 355 -3.53 17.94 14.20
N LEU A 356 -4.80 17.60 14.23
CA LEU A 356 -5.86 18.30 13.52
C LEU A 356 -6.75 18.99 14.55
N LEU A 357 -6.84 20.32 14.46
CA LEU A 357 -7.64 21.18 15.33
C LEU A 357 -8.76 21.81 14.51
N PRO A 358 -9.99 21.28 14.54
CA PRO A 358 -11.06 21.84 13.74
C PRO A 358 -11.53 23.20 14.31
N ALA A 359 -11.97 24.11 13.43
CA ALA A 359 -12.54 25.40 13.82
C ALA A 359 -14.07 25.42 13.79
N GLU A 360 -14.69 24.50 13.05
CA GLU A 360 -16.15 24.40 12.88
C GLU A 360 -16.68 23.13 13.56
N PHE A 361 -17.72 23.27 14.41
CA PHE A 361 -18.40 22.14 15.07
C PHE A 361 -19.90 22.42 15.27
N GLY A 362 -20.73 21.39 15.37
CA GLY A 362 -22.18 21.48 15.66
C GLY A 362 -23.08 20.92 14.55
N LYS A 363 -24.20 20.27 14.92
CA LYS A 363 -25.10 19.53 14.01
C LYS A 363 -26.01 20.37 13.11
N ARG A 364 -26.27 21.63 13.45
CA ARG A 364 -27.28 22.47 12.77
C ARG A 364 -26.77 23.91 12.65
N ALA A 365 -27.24 24.63 11.63
CA ALA A 365 -26.83 26.01 11.34
C ALA A 365 -27.03 26.97 12.53
N ASP A 366 -28.04 26.73 13.39
CA ASP A 366 -28.34 27.50 14.60
C ASP A 366 -27.50 27.10 15.83
N MET A 367 -26.86 25.92 15.80
CA MET A 367 -25.96 25.41 16.85
C MET A 367 -24.50 25.34 16.41
N LYS A 368 -24.18 25.81 15.20
CA LYS A 368 -22.83 25.82 14.63
C LYS A 368 -21.96 26.77 15.45
N ARG A 369 -20.92 26.23 16.07
CA ARG A 369 -19.85 27.01 16.71
C ARG A 369 -18.70 27.08 15.74
N VAL A 370 -18.41 28.30 15.28
CA VAL A 370 -17.22 28.60 14.47
C VAL A 370 -16.27 29.38 15.36
N LEU A 371 -15.09 28.81 15.58
CA LEU A 371 -13.97 29.55 16.18
C LEU A 371 -13.36 30.45 15.11
N ASP A 372 -12.85 31.62 15.51
CA ASP A 372 -12.18 32.54 14.59
C ASP A 372 -11.05 31.81 13.83
N GLY A 373 -10.96 32.01 12.50
CA GLY A 373 -9.93 31.42 11.65
C GLY A 373 -10.31 30.07 11.01
N SER A 374 -9.30 29.28 10.64
CA SER A 374 -9.45 28.01 9.93
C SER A 374 -9.17 26.80 10.83
N SER A 375 -9.67 25.63 10.42
CA SER A 375 -9.19 24.36 10.97
C SER A 375 -7.70 24.20 10.62
N LEU A 376 -6.88 23.75 11.57
CA LEU A 376 -5.43 23.61 11.41
C LEU A 376 -4.98 22.16 11.46
N LEU A 377 -4.12 21.77 10.52
CA LEU A 377 -3.33 20.54 10.58
C LEU A 377 -1.88 20.92 10.84
N ILE A 378 -1.26 20.29 11.85
CA ILE A 378 0.14 20.53 12.21
C ILE A 378 0.87 19.19 12.19
N CYS A 379 1.93 19.08 11.38
CA CYS A 379 2.72 17.86 11.23
C CYS A 379 4.08 18.01 11.91
N PHE A 380 4.46 17.05 12.75
CA PHE A 380 5.68 17.02 13.55
C PHE A 380 6.60 15.90 13.07
N ASN A 381 7.79 16.24 12.58
CA ASN A 381 8.85 15.26 12.31
C ASN A 381 10.05 15.48 13.25
N PRO A 382 10.09 14.86 14.44
CA PRO A 382 11.23 14.94 15.34
C PRO A 382 12.42 14.06 14.91
N GLY A 383 12.31 13.29 13.82
CA GLY A 383 13.31 12.34 13.34
C GLY A 383 14.49 12.98 12.62
N ASP A 384 15.51 12.17 12.31
CA ASP A 384 16.67 12.55 11.48
C ASP A 384 16.53 12.15 10.01
N THR A 385 15.46 11.46 9.65
CA THR A 385 15.08 11.16 8.27
C THR A 385 13.88 11.99 7.81
N ALA A 386 13.75 12.16 6.49
CA ALA A 386 12.53 12.69 5.89
C ALA A 386 11.38 11.68 6.02
N ILE A 387 10.16 12.17 6.23
CA ILE A 387 8.97 11.35 6.44
C ILE A 387 7.86 11.82 5.51
N ARG A 388 7.15 10.87 4.89
CA ARG A 388 5.95 11.16 4.10
C ARG A 388 4.73 11.32 5.00
N PHE A 389 4.03 12.43 4.84
CA PHE A 389 2.77 12.74 5.51
C PHE A 389 1.63 12.74 4.50
N ARG A 390 0.46 12.26 4.92
CA ARG A 390 -0.78 12.28 4.16
C ARG A 390 -1.74 13.33 4.75
N ILE A 391 -2.31 14.17 3.90
CA ILE A 391 -3.43 15.04 4.28
C ILE A 391 -4.62 14.15 4.69
N PRO A 392 -5.23 14.36 5.88
CA PRO A 392 -6.25 13.46 6.42
C PRO A 392 -7.49 13.40 5.54
N THR A 393 -8.04 12.19 5.39
CA THR A 393 -9.30 11.94 4.65
C THR A 393 -10.53 11.99 5.56
N ILE A 394 -10.35 12.30 6.84
CA ILE A 394 -11.41 12.36 7.85
C ILE A 394 -12.43 13.46 7.53
N PHE A 395 -11.99 14.53 6.86
CA PHE A 395 -12.86 15.61 6.38
C PHE A 395 -12.67 15.82 4.88
N ALA A 396 -13.77 16.08 4.16
CA ALA A 396 -13.75 16.53 2.77
C ALA A 396 -13.38 18.03 2.67
N ALA A 397 -12.18 18.39 3.14
CA ALA A 397 -11.65 19.75 3.12
C ALA A 397 -10.40 19.82 2.24
N ARG A 398 -10.29 20.84 1.39
CA ARG A 398 -9.01 21.21 0.77
C ARG A 398 -8.11 21.94 1.76
N TRP A 399 -6.81 21.70 1.64
CA TRP A 399 -5.80 22.23 2.54
C TRP A 399 -4.81 23.10 1.78
N LYS A 400 -4.38 24.19 2.41
CA LYS A 400 -3.28 25.03 1.93
C LYS A 400 -2.18 25.10 2.97
N CYS A 401 -0.93 24.95 2.55
CA CYS A 401 0.21 25.15 3.45
C CYS A 401 0.29 26.62 3.87
N ALA A 402 0.17 26.88 5.16
CA ALA A 402 0.26 28.21 5.75
C ALA A 402 1.70 28.58 6.14
N LEU A 403 2.47 27.59 6.60
CA LEU A 403 3.83 27.78 7.09
C LEU A 403 4.59 26.44 7.13
N CYS A 404 5.84 26.41 6.65
CA CYS A 404 6.72 25.25 6.76
C CYS A 404 8.11 25.65 7.26
N SER A 405 8.72 24.84 8.13
CA SER A 405 10.09 25.09 8.61
C SER A 405 11.17 24.87 7.53
N GLU A 406 10.80 24.29 6.38
CA GLU A 406 11.67 24.05 5.22
C GLU A 406 11.17 24.83 4.00
N GLY A 407 12.08 25.52 3.30
CA GLY A 407 11.73 26.48 2.26
C GLY A 407 11.72 25.97 0.82
N GLN A 408 11.83 24.67 0.52
CA GLN A 408 11.72 24.08 -0.84
C GLN A 408 11.74 22.54 -0.79
N HIS A 409 11.00 21.88 -1.70
CA HIS A 409 10.80 20.42 -1.80
C HIS A 409 11.86 19.77 -2.72
N PRO A 410 12.40 18.59 -2.40
CA PRO A 410 12.90 17.64 -3.39
C PRO A 410 11.81 16.58 -3.61
N ASP A 411 11.22 16.49 -4.82
CA ASP A 411 10.79 15.22 -5.45
C ASP A 411 9.67 15.32 -6.51
N ASN A 412 8.89 16.41 -6.63
CA ASN A 412 7.70 16.37 -7.52
C ASN A 412 7.55 17.51 -8.55
N GLY A 413 8.55 18.37 -8.76
CA GLY A 413 8.50 19.41 -9.81
C GLY A 413 7.44 20.51 -9.63
N VAL A 414 6.89 20.68 -8.43
CA VAL A 414 5.99 21.80 -8.08
C VAL A 414 6.79 22.87 -7.32
N ASP A 415 6.66 24.14 -7.74
CA ASP A 415 7.57 25.23 -7.37
C ASP A 415 7.54 25.64 -5.87
N SER A 416 6.49 25.34 -5.11
CA SER A 416 6.48 25.44 -3.63
C SER A 416 5.27 24.75 -2.94
N LEU A 417 5.45 24.23 -1.72
CA LEU A 417 4.34 23.70 -0.90
C LEU A 417 3.31 24.79 -0.53
N GLU A 418 3.75 26.04 -0.37
CA GLU A 418 2.90 27.20 -0.01
C GLU A 418 1.96 27.63 -1.16
N GLU A 419 2.27 27.26 -2.41
CA GLU A 419 1.47 27.57 -3.60
C GLU A 419 0.58 26.41 -4.05
N THR A 420 0.67 25.24 -3.40
CA THR A 420 -0.07 24.04 -3.78
C THR A 420 -1.34 23.88 -2.94
N GLU A 421 -2.50 23.79 -3.60
CA GLU A 421 -3.73 23.31 -2.96
C GLU A 421 -3.69 21.77 -2.86
N MET A 422 -4.05 21.23 -1.70
CA MET A 422 -3.93 19.81 -1.38
C MET A 422 -5.29 19.22 -1.06
N ASP A 423 -5.72 18.28 -1.89
CA ASP A 423 -6.93 17.51 -1.64
C ASP A 423 -6.75 16.47 -0.51
N PRO A 424 -7.84 16.02 0.13
CA PRO A 424 -7.79 14.90 1.06
C PRO A 424 -7.06 13.69 0.46
N GLY A 425 -6.09 13.16 1.20
CA GLY A 425 -5.28 12.02 0.78
C GLY A 425 -3.97 12.37 0.07
N PHE A 426 -3.71 13.64 -0.24
CA PHE A 426 -2.45 14.11 -0.84
C PHE A 426 -1.24 13.78 0.04
N TRP A 427 -0.16 13.29 -0.57
CA TRP A 427 1.09 12.96 0.12
C TRP A 427 2.15 14.03 -0.11
N PHE A 428 2.85 14.44 0.95
CA PHE A 428 4.01 15.32 0.88
C PHE A 428 5.14 14.82 1.79
N THR A 429 6.38 15.22 1.49
CA THR A 429 7.54 14.85 2.31
C THR A 429 7.91 16.00 3.23
N LEU A 430 8.07 15.71 4.52
CA LEU A 430 8.59 16.64 5.52
C LEU A 430 9.99 16.20 5.94
N GLY A 431 10.99 17.04 5.73
CA GLY A 431 12.37 16.74 6.10
C GLY A 431 12.58 16.59 7.62
N PRO A 432 13.76 16.11 8.01
CA PRO A 432 14.07 15.84 9.41
C PRO A 432 14.07 17.09 10.26
N GLU A 433 13.60 16.93 11.51
CA GLU A 433 13.43 18.02 12.47
C GLU A 433 12.50 19.14 11.95
N GLY A 434 11.56 18.75 11.07
CA GLY A 434 10.63 19.63 10.39
C GLY A 434 9.28 19.75 11.10
N ILE A 435 8.64 20.90 10.92
CA ILE A 435 7.26 21.17 11.31
C ILE A 435 6.54 21.92 10.20
N CYS A 436 5.29 21.54 9.91
CA CYS A 436 4.49 22.14 8.84
C CYS A 436 3.04 22.38 9.30
N PHE A 437 2.43 23.46 8.81
CA PHE A 437 1.10 23.94 9.17
C PHE A 437 0.23 24.08 7.92
N PHE A 438 -0.98 23.51 7.95
CA PHE A 438 -1.97 23.64 6.89
C PHE A 438 -3.29 24.19 7.42
N GLU A 439 -3.97 24.97 6.58
CA GLU A 439 -5.29 25.53 6.83
C GLU A 439 -6.32 24.91 5.92
N ALA A 440 -7.44 24.47 6.50
CA ALA A 440 -8.58 24.03 5.73
C ALA A 440 -9.30 25.23 5.09
N GLU A 441 -9.83 25.00 3.90
CA GLU A 441 -10.78 25.92 3.27
C GLU A 441 -12.04 26.13 4.14
N PRO A 442 -12.68 27.31 4.09
CA PRO A 442 -13.92 27.56 4.81
C PRO A 442 -15.09 26.67 4.37
N GLY A 443 -16.02 26.39 5.29
CA GLY A 443 -17.31 25.74 4.98
C GLY A 443 -17.21 24.23 4.74
N TRP A 444 -16.08 23.62 5.08
CA TRP A 444 -15.87 22.18 4.94
C TRP A 444 -16.83 21.37 5.82
N LEU A 445 -17.26 21.89 6.98
CA LEU A 445 -18.20 21.19 7.86
C LEU A 445 -19.57 21.00 7.21
N ASP A 446 -20.05 22.00 6.45
CA ASP A 446 -21.35 21.90 5.79
C ASP A 446 -21.31 20.84 4.69
N ARG A 447 -20.20 20.78 3.93
CA ARG A 447 -19.94 19.71 2.96
C ARG A 447 -19.86 18.33 3.61
N GLU A 448 -19.20 18.24 4.76
CA GLU A 448 -19.06 17.00 5.52
C GLU A 448 -20.40 16.49 6.10
N LEU A 449 -21.24 17.39 6.63
CA LEU A 449 -22.59 17.04 7.11
C LEU A 449 -23.50 16.60 5.95
N ASP A 450 -23.43 17.29 4.81
CA ASP A 450 -24.15 16.91 3.61
C ASP A 450 -23.69 15.53 3.09
N ARG A 451 -22.37 15.26 3.09
CA ARG A 451 -21.79 13.94 2.79
C ARG A 451 -22.36 12.85 3.70
N LYS A 452 -22.35 13.06 5.03
CA LYS A 452 -22.90 12.10 6.00
C LYS A 452 -24.39 11.82 5.77
N SER A 453 -25.17 12.82 5.35
CA SER A 453 -26.59 12.64 5.05
C SER A 453 -26.84 11.71 3.85
N ARG A 454 -25.90 11.66 2.90
CA ARG A 454 -25.96 10.88 1.66
C ARG A 454 -25.46 9.43 1.82
N GLU A 455 -24.82 9.11 2.95
CA GLU A 455 -24.18 7.81 3.20
C GLU A 455 -25.11 6.59 2.99
N PRO A 456 -26.38 6.57 3.45
CA PRO A 456 -27.26 5.42 3.22
C PRO A 456 -27.57 5.17 1.73
N ALA A 457 -27.77 6.25 0.97
CA ALA A 457 -27.99 6.18 -0.47
C ALA A 457 -26.74 5.70 -1.20
N LEU A 458 -25.56 6.17 -0.76
CA LEU A 458 -24.27 5.75 -1.29
C LEU A 458 -24.03 4.25 -1.10
N ARG A 459 -24.36 3.71 0.09
CA ARG A 459 -24.28 2.27 0.37
C ARG A 459 -25.18 1.44 -0.54
N THR A 460 -26.40 1.90 -0.77
CA THR A 460 -27.36 1.23 -1.67
C THR A 460 -26.85 1.22 -3.10
N LEU A 461 -26.29 2.33 -3.57
CA LEU A 461 -25.69 2.42 -4.90
C LEU A 461 -24.48 1.48 -5.03
N ALA A 462 -23.58 1.46 -4.04
CA ALA A 462 -22.43 0.57 -4.02
C ALA A 462 -22.82 -0.91 -4.10
N ASP A 463 -23.82 -1.34 -3.32
CA ASP A 463 -24.32 -2.71 -3.32
C ASP A 463 -24.88 -3.08 -4.72
N SER A 464 -25.56 -2.14 -5.40
CA SER A 464 -26.06 -2.33 -6.77
C SER A 464 -24.98 -2.32 -7.87
N LEU A 465 -23.74 -1.97 -7.52
CA LEU A 465 -22.57 -2.00 -8.40
C LEU A 465 -21.67 -3.20 -8.11
N GLY A 466 -22.01 -4.03 -7.11
CA GLY A 466 -21.18 -5.15 -6.68
C GLY A 466 -19.93 -4.73 -5.90
N ILE A 467 -19.88 -3.51 -5.36
CA ILE A 467 -18.77 -3.05 -4.52
C ILE A 467 -18.95 -3.62 -3.12
N VAL A 468 -18.03 -4.47 -2.68
CA VAL A 468 -18.00 -4.96 -1.30
C VAL A 468 -17.60 -3.79 -0.40
N ARG A 469 -18.42 -3.48 0.61
CA ARG A 469 -18.16 -2.38 1.54
C ARG A 469 -17.38 -2.82 2.77
N GLU A 470 -17.35 -4.12 3.04
CA GLU A 470 -16.75 -4.68 4.23
C GLU A 470 -16.17 -6.06 3.95
N PHE A 471 -14.93 -6.28 4.40
CA PHE A 471 -14.29 -7.60 4.38
C PHE A 471 -13.39 -7.77 5.60
N SER A 472 -13.09 -9.01 5.96
CA SER A 472 -12.06 -9.34 6.96
C SER A 472 -10.85 -9.89 6.24
N ASP A 473 -9.67 -9.44 6.63
CA ASP A 473 -8.41 -9.96 6.10
C ASP A 473 -7.97 -11.25 6.81
N LEU A 474 -6.87 -11.87 6.35
CA LEU A 474 -6.36 -13.13 6.92
C LEU A 474 -5.85 -13.01 8.37
N THR A 475 -5.67 -11.78 8.87
CA THR A 475 -5.33 -11.52 10.28
C THR A 475 -6.58 -11.41 11.17
N GLY A 476 -7.78 -11.44 10.57
CA GLY A 476 -9.05 -11.20 11.24
C GLY A 476 -9.37 -9.71 11.42
N LYS A 477 -8.58 -8.81 10.84
CA LYS A 477 -8.85 -7.36 10.89
C LYS A 477 -9.97 -7.03 9.91
N ARG A 478 -10.98 -6.32 10.42
CA ARG A 478 -12.14 -5.86 9.66
C ARG A 478 -11.80 -4.55 8.93
N HIS A 479 -12.04 -4.50 7.63
CA HIS A 479 -11.88 -3.33 6.77
C HIS A 479 -13.25 -2.86 6.29
N VAL A 480 -13.48 -1.54 6.32
CA VAL A 480 -14.77 -0.93 5.96
C VAL A 480 -14.53 0.25 5.01
N LEU A 481 -15.22 0.25 3.87
CA LEU A 481 -15.20 1.28 2.84
C LEU A 481 -16.46 2.16 2.95
N GLU A 482 -16.27 3.41 3.37
CA GLU A 482 -17.34 4.37 3.64
C GLU A 482 -16.98 5.77 3.15
N GLY A 483 -17.98 6.64 3.01
CA GLY A 483 -17.79 8.04 2.71
C GLY A 483 -17.12 8.34 1.38
N LEU A 484 -16.17 9.29 1.39
CA LEU A 484 -15.49 9.74 0.18
C LEU A 484 -14.73 8.60 -0.53
N ARG A 485 -14.20 7.63 0.23
CA ARG A 485 -13.51 6.47 -0.35
C ARG A 485 -14.48 5.60 -1.14
N LEU A 486 -15.68 5.38 -0.60
CA LEU A 486 -16.75 4.66 -1.28
C LEU A 486 -17.25 5.42 -2.51
N GLU A 487 -17.40 6.74 -2.40
CA GLU A 487 -17.80 7.60 -3.51
C GLU A 487 -16.79 7.54 -4.67
N ARG A 488 -15.49 7.63 -4.37
CA ARG A 488 -14.43 7.51 -5.38
C ARG A 488 -14.40 6.11 -6.00
N MET A 489 -14.55 5.05 -5.21
CA MET A 489 -14.67 3.68 -5.73
C MET A 489 -15.88 3.51 -6.66
N ILE A 490 -17.02 4.13 -6.36
CA ILE A 490 -18.20 4.14 -7.25
C ILE A 490 -17.86 4.81 -8.59
N ARG A 491 -17.09 5.90 -8.57
CA ARG A 491 -16.65 6.61 -9.77
C ARG A 491 -15.67 5.80 -10.63
N GLU A 492 -14.98 4.81 -10.06
CA GLU A 492 -14.17 3.88 -10.87
C GLU A 492 -15.04 2.97 -11.74
N ILE A 493 -16.24 2.60 -11.27
CA ILE A 493 -17.22 1.84 -12.07
C ILE A 493 -18.08 2.78 -12.94
N LEU A 494 -18.36 4.00 -12.47
CA LEU A 494 -19.16 5.02 -13.16
C LEU A 494 -18.33 6.29 -13.39
N PRO A 495 -17.41 6.29 -14.36
CA PRO A 495 -16.41 7.34 -14.54
C PRO A 495 -16.95 8.70 -14.99
N ASP A 496 -18.21 8.77 -15.43
CA ASP A 496 -18.89 10.00 -15.85
C ASP A 496 -19.47 10.81 -14.68
N LEU A 497 -19.46 10.25 -13.47
CA LEU A 497 -19.94 10.93 -12.28
C LEU A 497 -18.94 11.99 -11.78
N HIS A 498 -19.47 13.17 -11.47
CA HIS A 498 -18.74 14.25 -10.81
C HIS A 498 -18.69 14.04 -9.29
N GLU A 499 -17.72 14.66 -8.63
CA GLU A 499 -17.63 14.66 -7.16
C GLU A 499 -18.87 15.31 -6.53
N GLY A 500 -19.43 14.68 -5.51
CA GLY A 500 -20.64 15.12 -4.84
C GLY A 500 -21.94 14.76 -5.56
N PHE A 501 -21.93 13.81 -6.51
CA PHE A 501 -23.15 13.32 -7.16
C PHE A 501 -24.22 12.86 -6.15
N ARG A 502 -25.49 12.86 -6.55
CA ARG A 502 -26.61 12.41 -5.71
C ARG A 502 -26.83 10.90 -5.90
N PRO A 503 -26.49 10.05 -4.90
CA PRO A 503 -26.53 8.61 -5.11
C PRO A 503 -27.94 8.06 -5.36
N ASP A 504 -28.97 8.71 -4.80
CA ASP A 504 -30.37 8.37 -5.05
C ASP A 504 -30.78 8.63 -6.51
N GLU A 505 -30.34 9.75 -7.09
CA GLU A 505 -30.60 10.10 -8.49
C GLU A 505 -29.88 9.12 -9.43
N VAL A 506 -28.60 8.83 -9.18
CA VAL A 506 -27.85 7.83 -9.96
C VAL A 506 -28.48 6.44 -9.85
N SER A 507 -28.91 6.04 -8.64
CA SER A 507 -29.60 4.76 -8.44
C SER A 507 -30.93 4.71 -9.20
N LEU A 508 -31.67 5.83 -9.21
CA LEU A 508 -32.91 5.95 -9.95
C LEU A 508 -32.66 5.90 -11.45
N ASP A 509 -31.71 6.67 -11.98
CA ASP A 509 -31.35 6.70 -13.40
C ASP A 509 -30.88 5.35 -13.91
N ARG A 510 -30.10 4.59 -13.12
CA ARG A 510 -29.74 3.21 -13.47
C ARG A 510 -30.95 2.29 -13.52
N LYS A 511 -31.88 2.40 -12.55
CA LYS A 511 -33.14 1.66 -12.58
C LYS A 511 -33.97 2.06 -13.81
N ARG A 512 -34.01 3.34 -14.18
CA ARG A 512 -34.70 3.83 -15.39
C ARG A 512 -34.06 3.26 -16.65
N SER A 513 -32.73 3.35 -16.78
CA SER A 513 -31.97 2.85 -17.92
C SER A 513 -32.23 1.37 -18.19
N LEU A 514 -32.34 0.54 -17.14
CA LEU A 514 -32.69 -0.87 -17.28
C LEU A 514 -34.01 -1.10 -18.02
N TRP A 515 -35.00 -0.21 -17.84
CA TRP A 515 -36.29 -0.29 -18.55
C TRP A 515 -36.26 0.33 -19.95
N ASN A 516 -35.27 1.18 -20.24
CA ASN A 516 -35.07 1.73 -21.58
C ASN A 516 -34.45 0.72 -22.54
N ASP A 517 -33.71 -0.27 -22.03
CA ASP A 517 -33.13 -1.35 -22.82
C ASP A 517 -34.18 -2.47 -23.03
N PRO A 518 -34.66 -2.68 -24.28
CA PRO A 518 -35.72 -3.65 -24.57
C PRO A 518 -35.37 -5.09 -24.18
N MET A 519 -34.09 -5.44 -24.21
CA MET A 519 -33.57 -6.77 -23.90
C MET A 519 -32.20 -6.66 -23.19
N ASP A 520 -31.78 -7.71 -22.48
CA ASP A 520 -30.43 -7.78 -21.93
C ASP A 520 -29.39 -7.99 -23.04
N SER A 521 -28.23 -7.34 -22.92
CA SER A 521 -27.15 -7.42 -23.92
C SER A 521 -26.59 -8.83 -24.10
N CYS A 522 -26.65 -9.65 -23.04
CA CYS A 522 -26.26 -11.05 -23.03
C CYS A 522 -27.25 -11.85 -22.18
N VAL A 523 -27.72 -12.97 -22.72
CA VAL A 523 -28.64 -13.89 -22.07
C VAL A 523 -28.01 -15.27 -22.09
N VAL A 524 -28.01 -15.93 -20.94
CA VAL A 524 -27.33 -17.20 -20.75
C VAL A 524 -28.29 -18.25 -20.22
N ALA A 525 -28.31 -19.39 -20.91
CA ALA A 525 -29.00 -20.60 -20.47
C ALA A 525 -28.03 -21.77 -20.46
N TYR A 526 -27.98 -22.48 -19.33
CA TYR A 526 -27.30 -23.78 -19.30
C TYR A 526 -28.19 -24.86 -19.93
N LYS A 527 -27.57 -25.90 -20.51
CA LYS A 527 -28.30 -26.96 -21.20
C LYS A 527 -29.31 -27.66 -20.27
N SER A 528 -28.96 -27.96 -19.01
CA SER A 528 -29.91 -28.52 -18.04
C SER A 528 -31.12 -27.62 -17.76
N GLU A 529 -30.93 -26.30 -17.66
CA GLU A 529 -32.01 -25.33 -17.44
C GLU A 529 -32.92 -25.25 -18.67
N LEU A 530 -32.32 -25.33 -19.86
CA LEU A 530 -33.05 -25.32 -21.12
C LEU A 530 -33.91 -26.58 -21.28
N ASP A 531 -33.34 -27.75 -21.00
CA ASP A 531 -34.02 -29.04 -21.07
C ASP A 531 -35.13 -29.14 -20.00
N ALA A 532 -34.96 -28.51 -18.85
CA ALA A 532 -35.97 -28.38 -17.79
C ALA A 532 -37.05 -27.32 -18.08
N SER A 533 -36.95 -26.58 -19.20
CA SER A 533 -37.84 -25.45 -19.53
C SER A 533 -37.82 -24.32 -18.49
N GLU A 534 -36.67 -24.11 -17.83
CA GLU A 534 -36.43 -23.09 -16.81
C GLU A 534 -35.66 -21.87 -17.34
N ALA A 535 -35.24 -21.88 -18.61
CA ALA A 535 -34.53 -20.80 -19.28
C ALA A 535 -35.50 -19.79 -19.94
N PHE A 536 -35.34 -18.50 -19.63
CA PHE A 536 -36.20 -17.44 -20.15
C PHE A 536 -35.41 -16.21 -20.60
N LEU A 537 -35.92 -15.58 -21.65
CA LEU A 537 -35.58 -14.24 -22.10
C LEU A 537 -36.52 -13.23 -21.42
N VAL A 538 -35.97 -12.10 -20.96
CA VAL A 538 -36.75 -10.99 -20.43
C VAL A 538 -36.78 -9.86 -21.45
N LEU A 539 -37.97 -9.38 -21.80
CA LEU A 539 -38.19 -8.23 -22.66
C LEU A 539 -38.92 -7.13 -21.89
N ARG A 540 -38.54 -5.87 -22.12
CA ARG A 540 -39.08 -4.68 -21.46
C ARG A 540 -39.56 -3.71 -22.54
N LEU A 541 -40.87 -3.66 -22.78
CA LEU A 541 -41.46 -2.89 -23.89
C LEU A 541 -42.48 -1.86 -23.37
N PRO A 542 -42.68 -0.71 -24.04
CA PRO A 542 -43.77 0.20 -23.70
C PRO A 542 -45.16 -0.48 -23.77
N ASP A 543 -46.01 -0.22 -22.77
CA ASP A 543 -47.39 -0.72 -22.67
C ASP A 543 -48.29 0.06 -23.63
N GLY A 544 -49.11 -0.64 -24.41
CA GLY A 544 -50.00 -0.04 -25.41
C GLY A 544 -49.48 -0.10 -26.86
N GLU A 545 -48.28 -0.63 -27.11
CA GLU A 545 -47.84 -0.97 -28.46
C GLU A 545 -48.54 -2.23 -29.01
N ASP A 546 -48.67 -2.28 -30.34
CA ASP A 546 -49.25 -3.46 -31.01
C ASP A 546 -48.30 -4.65 -30.93
N LEU A 547 -48.57 -5.54 -29.97
CA LEU A 547 -47.81 -6.77 -29.76
C LEU A 547 -47.76 -7.67 -31.00
N ALA A 548 -48.71 -7.56 -31.94
CA ALA A 548 -48.68 -8.33 -33.18
C ALA A 548 -47.47 -7.97 -34.07
N GLY A 549 -46.89 -6.77 -33.89
CA GLY A 549 -45.67 -6.36 -34.57
C GLY A 549 -44.39 -6.96 -34.00
N TYR A 550 -44.40 -7.42 -32.74
CA TYR A 550 -43.20 -7.85 -32.03
C TYR A 550 -42.86 -9.33 -32.24
N ALA A 551 -41.60 -9.60 -32.58
CA ALA A 551 -41.08 -10.97 -32.67
C ALA A 551 -39.59 -11.01 -32.34
N ILE A 552 -39.14 -12.11 -31.73
CA ILE A 552 -37.72 -12.41 -31.56
C ILE A 552 -37.27 -13.30 -32.72
N THR A 553 -36.20 -12.90 -33.39
CA THR A 553 -35.49 -13.75 -34.36
C THR A 553 -34.21 -14.27 -33.72
N ILE A 554 -34.01 -15.59 -33.78
CA ILE A 554 -32.78 -16.24 -33.33
C ILE A 554 -31.95 -16.53 -34.58
N LEU A 555 -30.75 -15.98 -34.60
CA LEU A 555 -29.76 -16.15 -35.68
C LEU A 555 -28.60 -17.00 -35.19
N LEU A 556 -28.06 -17.85 -36.06
CA LEU A 556 -26.75 -18.47 -35.87
C LEU A 556 -25.64 -17.41 -35.90
N GLU A 557 -24.44 -17.76 -35.45
CA GLU A 557 -23.25 -16.90 -35.57
C GLU A 557 -22.91 -16.56 -37.04
N THR A 558 -23.36 -17.39 -38.00
CA THR A 558 -23.28 -17.12 -39.44
C THR A 558 -24.21 -16.02 -39.93
N GLY A 559 -25.16 -15.57 -39.11
CA GLY A 559 -26.24 -14.64 -39.47
C GLY A 559 -27.46 -15.32 -40.09
N GLU A 560 -27.46 -16.64 -40.26
CA GLU A 560 -28.63 -17.38 -40.74
C GLU A 560 -29.74 -17.41 -39.69
N SER A 561 -30.96 -17.08 -40.10
CA SER A 561 -32.14 -17.15 -39.23
C SER A 561 -32.65 -18.57 -39.12
N ILE A 562 -32.71 -19.07 -37.88
CA ILE A 562 -33.18 -20.43 -37.58
C ILE A 562 -34.56 -20.46 -36.93
N ARG A 563 -34.99 -19.36 -36.33
CA ARG A 563 -36.31 -19.28 -35.68
C ARG A 563 -36.80 -17.86 -35.58
N ARG A 564 -38.10 -17.67 -35.80
CA ARG A 564 -38.83 -16.44 -35.50
C ARG A 564 -39.99 -16.77 -34.57
N ILE A 565 -40.03 -16.08 -33.43
CA ILE A 565 -40.98 -16.32 -32.35
C ILE A 565 -41.80 -15.05 -32.15
N PRO A 566 -43.10 -15.03 -32.50
CA PRO A 566 -43.95 -13.88 -32.21
C PRO A 566 -44.15 -13.74 -30.70
N LEU A 567 -44.24 -12.50 -30.21
CA LEU A 567 -44.46 -12.23 -28.80
C LEU A 567 -45.90 -12.59 -28.38
N ASP A 568 -46.07 -13.30 -27.27
CA ASP A 568 -47.37 -13.78 -26.78
C ASP A 568 -47.74 -13.15 -25.42
N LEU A 569 -49.01 -12.75 -25.28
CA LEU A 569 -49.58 -12.17 -24.05
C LEU A 569 -49.46 -13.07 -22.82
N ARG A 570 -49.36 -14.39 -23.00
CA ARG A 570 -49.20 -15.35 -21.88
C ARG A 570 -47.88 -15.16 -21.12
N TRP A 571 -46.89 -14.50 -21.72
CA TRP A 571 -45.60 -14.22 -21.10
C TRP A 571 -45.57 -12.89 -20.32
N LYS A 572 -46.65 -12.12 -20.36
CA LYS A 572 -46.80 -10.82 -19.70
C LYS A 572 -46.62 -10.97 -18.18
N GLN A 573 -45.68 -10.21 -17.62
CA GLN A 573 -45.37 -10.11 -16.18
C GLN A 573 -45.59 -8.68 -15.70
N PRO A 574 -45.93 -8.39 -14.43
CA PRO A 574 -46.17 -7.03 -13.96
C PRO A 574 -45.13 -5.99 -14.45
N GLY A 575 -45.61 -4.88 -14.99
CA GLY A 575 -44.80 -3.79 -15.53
C GLY A 575 -44.52 -2.68 -14.50
N THR A 576 -43.95 -1.57 -14.96
CA THR A 576 -43.70 -0.37 -14.15
C THR A 576 -43.95 0.90 -14.96
N VAL A 577 -43.86 2.08 -14.35
CA VAL A 577 -43.87 3.37 -15.06
C VAL A 577 -42.50 4.03 -14.91
N VAL A 578 -41.89 4.41 -16.03
CA VAL A 578 -40.60 5.11 -16.10
C VAL A 578 -40.78 6.33 -17.01
N ASP A 579 -40.47 7.52 -16.49
CA ASP A 579 -40.56 8.79 -17.23
C ASP A 579 -41.91 8.98 -17.98
N ASP A 580 -43.02 8.77 -17.26
CA ASP A 580 -44.41 8.82 -17.75
C ASP A 580 -44.77 7.81 -18.84
N ILE A 581 -43.83 6.94 -19.24
CA ILE A 581 -44.06 5.80 -20.12
C ILE A 581 -44.35 4.58 -19.25
N ARG A 582 -45.49 3.94 -19.48
CA ARG A 582 -45.78 2.66 -18.85
C ARG A 582 -45.01 1.58 -19.61
N TYR A 583 -44.20 0.80 -18.92
CA TYR A 583 -43.49 -0.35 -19.46
C TYR A 583 -44.14 -1.64 -18.99
N GLN A 584 -43.99 -2.66 -19.81
CA GLN A 584 -44.51 -3.99 -19.61
C GLN A 584 -43.38 -5.01 -19.78
N MET A 585 -43.26 -5.93 -18.82
CA MET A 585 -42.27 -7.00 -18.88
C MET A 585 -42.87 -8.26 -19.51
N TYR A 586 -42.09 -8.96 -20.34
CA TYR A 586 -42.44 -10.27 -20.90
C TYR A 586 -41.34 -11.26 -20.59
N ARG A 587 -41.70 -12.40 -19.98
CA ARG A 587 -40.78 -13.50 -19.65
C ARG A 587 -41.02 -14.66 -20.63
N MET A 588 -40.30 -14.63 -21.74
CA MET A 588 -40.45 -15.57 -22.86
C MET A 588 -39.55 -16.79 -22.66
N PRO A 589 -40.04 -18.04 -22.78
CA PRO A 589 -39.19 -19.22 -22.69
C PRO A 589 -38.21 -19.29 -23.87
N ILE A 590 -36.96 -19.67 -23.58
CA ILE A 590 -35.98 -19.97 -24.62
C ILE A 590 -36.32 -21.35 -25.20
N PRO A 591 -36.24 -21.55 -26.54
CA PRO A 591 -36.62 -22.84 -27.12
C PRO A 591 -35.72 -24.00 -26.69
N GLY A 592 -36.33 -25.07 -26.18
CA GLY A 592 -35.65 -26.22 -25.58
C GLY A 592 -34.69 -27.00 -26.50
N ASP A 593 -34.93 -26.92 -27.81
CA ASP A 593 -34.20 -27.65 -28.84
C ASP A 593 -33.00 -26.88 -29.43
N LEU A 594 -32.61 -25.74 -28.82
CA LEU A 594 -31.35 -25.11 -29.16
C LEU A 594 -30.17 -25.95 -28.65
N GLU A 595 -29.16 -26.08 -29.50
CA GLU A 595 -27.91 -26.76 -29.18
C GLU A 595 -26.93 -25.81 -28.48
N ILE A 596 -25.86 -26.36 -27.91
CA ILE A 596 -24.79 -25.55 -27.32
C ILE A 596 -24.16 -24.65 -28.40
N GLY A 597 -23.99 -23.36 -28.10
CA GLY A 597 -23.47 -22.41 -29.07
C GLY A 597 -23.83 -20.95 -28.80
N TYR A 598 -23.33 -20.10 -29.69
CA TYR A 598 -23.64 -18.67 -29.74
C TYR A 598 -24.74 -18.38 -30.74
N TYR A 599 -25.69 -17.57 -30.30
CA TYR A 599 -26.79 -17.09 -31.11
C TYR A 599 -26.92 -15.57 -30.98
N THR A 600 -27.38 -14.92 -32.03
CA THR A 600 -27.81 -13.51 -31.94
C THR A 600 -29.32 -13.46 -31.81
N LEU A 601 -29.79 -12.71 -30.82
CA LEU A 601 -31.20 -12.36 -30.66
C LEU A 601 -31.46 -11.02 -31.35
N GLU A 602 -32.45 -10.97 -32.24
CA GLU A 602 -32.97 -9.72 -32.77
C GLU A 602 -34.41 -9.53 -32.33
N LEU A 603 -34.68 -8.46 -31.60
CA LEU A 603 -36.03 -8.01 -31.33
C LEU A 603 -36.52 -7.19 -32.52
N LEU A 604 -37.57 -7.66 -33.17
CA LEU A 604 -38.21 -6.99 -34.30
C LEU A 604 -39.52 -6.35 -33.86
N ASN A 605 -39.82 -5.16 -34.38
CA ASN A 605 -41.15 -4.56 -34.38
C ASN A 605 -41.56 -4.23 -35.82
N ALA A 606 -42.66 -4.79 -36.30
CA ALA A 606 -43.16 -4.67 -37.68
C ALA A 606 -42.09 -4.98 -38.75
N GLY A 607 -41.14 -5.88 -38.43
CA GLY A 607 -40.04 -6.28 -39.31
C GLY A 607 -38.77 -5.42 -39.25
N ILE A 608 -38.74 -4.38 -38.41
CA ILE A 608 -37.55 -3.55 -38.16
C ILE A 608 -36.88 -4.01 -36.87
N THR A 609 -35.55 -4.12 -36.87
CA THR A 609 -34.78 -4.43 -35.65
C THR A 609 -34.82 -3.27 -34.68
N VAL A 610 -35.37 -3.52 -33.49
CA VAL A 610 -35.45 -2.59 -32.36
C VAL A 610 -34.23 -2.73 -31.47
N ASP A 611 -33.79 -3.97 -31.23
CA ASP A 611 -32.67 -4.26 -30.34
C ASP A 611 -31.98 -5.59 -30.71
N ARG A 612 -30.72 -5.75 -30.27
CA ARG A 612 -29.92 -6.97 -30.49
C ARG A 612 -29.16 -7.37 -29.24
N GLY A 613 -29.13 -8.67 -28.96
CA GLY A 613 -28.39 -9.25 -27.83
C GLY A 613 -27.71 -10.56 -28.18
N LEU A 614 -26.78 -10.98 -27.33
CA LEU A 614 -26.14 -12.29 -27.40
C LEU A 614 -26.97 -13.32 -26.62
N LEU A 615 -27.23 -14.48 -27.21
CA LEU A 615 -27.73 -15.65 -26.49
C LEU A 615 -26.62 -16.72 -26.46
N VAL A 616 -26.28 -17.16 -25.27
CA VAL A 616 -25.31 -18.24 -25.03
C VAL A 616 -26.06 -19.45 -24.48
N ILE A 617 -26.04 -20.54 -25.25
CA ILE A 617 -26.48 -21.85 -24.76
C ILE A 617 -25.22 -22.61 -24.35
N ALA A 618 -25.00 -22.73 -23.05
CA ALA A 618 -23.77 -23.28 -22.49
C ALA A 618 -23.96 -24.70 -21.93
N PRO A 619 -22.94 -25.58 -22.03
CA PRO A 619 -22.88 -26.79 -21.23
C PRO A 619 -22.87 -26.47 -19.73
N ASP A 620 -23.40 -27.37 -18.90
CA ASP A 620 -23.47 -27.18 -17.43
C ASP A 620 -22.10 -27.10 -16.74
N HIS A 621 -21.07 -27.62 -17.38
CA HIS A 621 -19.71 -27.69 -16.87
C HIS A 621 -18.69 -27.55 -18.02
N ALA A 622 -17.46 -27.17 -17.68
CA ALA A 622 -16.34 -27.12 -18.60
C ALA A 622 -16.08 -28.51 -19.24
N TYR A 623 -15.33 -28.52 -20.32
CA TYR A 623 -14.92 -29.75 -20.99
C TYR A 623 -14.02 -30.55 -20.08
N VAL A 624 -14.31 -31.85 -19.98
CA VAL A 624 -13.47 -32.84 -19.31
C VAL A 624 -13.23 -33.93 -20.35
N ALA A 625 -11.96 -34.20 -20.67
CA ALA A 625 -11.62 -35.19 -21.68
C ALA A 625 -12.17 -36.58 -21.31
N ASP A 626 -12.89 -37.19 -22.26
CA ASP A 626 -13.53 -38.49 -22.10
C ASP A 626 -12.59 -39.57 -22.64
N GLN A 627 -11.60 -39.94 -21.84
CA GLN A 627 -10.79 -41.14 -22.04
C GLN A 627 -10.60 -41.85 -20.70
N SER A 628 -10.89 -43.15 -20.72
CA SER A 628 -10.77 -44.11 -19.64
C SER A 628 -9.42 -44.05 -18.91
N GLU A 629 -9.48 -43.85 -17.60
CA GLU A 629 -8.56 -44.36 -16.56
C GLU A 629 -7.14 -43.79 -16.40
N GLU A 630 -6.61 -42.89 -17.22
CA GLU A 630 -5.20 -42.48 -17.04
C GLU A 630 -4.99 -41.08 -16.42
N SER A 631 -4.56 -41.11 -15.16
CA SER A 631 -4.03 -39.99 -14.41
C SER A 631 -2.68 -39.52 -15.06
N GLU A 632 -2.62 -38.32 -15.63
CA GLU A 632 -1.48 -37.80 -16.43
C GLU A 632 -0.34 -37.26 -15.54
N ILE A 633 0.89 -37.28 -16.07
CA ILE A 633 2.06 -36.57 -15.52
C ILE A 633 2.55 -35.57 -16.56
N GLY A 634 2.88 -34.37 -16.10
CA GLY A 634 3.47 -33.33 -16.92
C GLY A 634 4.55 -32.53 -16.22
N VAL A 635 5.08 -31.56 -16.96
CA VAL A 635 6.11 -30.63 -16.50
C VAL A 635 5.63 -29.20 -16.67
N THR A 636 5.73 -28.37 -15.64
CA THR A 636 5.59 -26.91 -15.79
C THR A 636 6.95 -26.29 -16.04
N LEU A 637 7.06 -25.40 -17.03
CA LEU A 637 8.30 -24.69 -17.31
C LEU A 637 8.04 -23.24 -17.71
N GLN A 638 9.05 -22.41 -17.47
CA GLN A 638 9.10 -21.04 -17.91
C GLN A 638 9.83 -21.00 -19.25
N LEU A 639 9.14 -20.69 -20.35
CA LEU A 639 9.72 -20.82 -21.70
C LEU A 639 10.97 -19.96 -21.90
N TYR A 640 11.00 -18.77 -21.31
CA TYR A 640 12.17 -17.91 -21.35
C TYR A 640 13.41 -18.52 -20.67
N SER A 641 13.21 -19.42 -19.68
CA SER A 641 14.29 -19.96 -18.84
C SER A 641 15.02 -21.14 -19.45
N ILE A 642 14.39 -21.89 -20.36
CA ILE A 642 15.04 -23.01 -21.04
C ILE A 642 16.02 -22.48 -22.07
N HIS A 643 17.05 -23.24 -22.41
CA HIS A 643 18.03 -22.80 -23.40
C HIS A 643 18.74 -23.97 -24.05
N SER A 644 19.41 -23.65 -25.16
CA SER A 644 20.29 -24.56 -25.88
C SER A 644 21.49 -23.81 -26.42
N SER A 645 22.39 -24.53 -27.07
CA SER A 645 23.57 -23.95 -27.71
C SER A 645 23.26 -22.95 -28.84
N ARG A 646 22.00 -22.84 -29.29
CA ARG A 646 21.57 -21.89 -30.34
C ARG A 646 20.79 -20.68 -29.79
N SER A 647 20.41 -20.69 -28.51
CA SER A 647 19.55 -19.67 -27.92
C SER A 647 20.19 -18.29 -28.01
N LEU A 648 19.35 -17.26 -28.14
CA LEU A 648 19.75 -15.85 -28.18
C LEU A 648 19.62 -15.26 -26.76
N GLY A 649 20.27 -15.87 -25.78
CA GLY A 649 20.20 -15.48 -24.37
C GLY A 649 19.01 -16.04 -23.57
N ALA A 650 17.98 -16.56 -24.24
CA ALA A 650 16.78 -17.14 -23.64
C ALA A 650 16.10 -18.18 -24.55
N GLY A 651 15.18 -18.95 -23.98
CA GLY A 651 14.47 -20.02 -24.68
C GLY A 651 13.44 -19.53 -25.69
N ASP A 652 13.29 -20.28 -26.78
CA ASP A 652 12.33 -20.00 -27.85
C ASP A 652 11.51 -21.24 -28.27
N PHE A 653 10.64 -21.10 -29.27
CA PHE A 653 9.75 -22.17 -29.72
C PHE A 653 10.47 -23.42 -30.25
N ARG A 654 11.72 -23.29 -30.71
CA ARG A 654 12.52 -24.47 -31.08
C ARG A 654 13.06 -25.17 -29.84
N ASP A 655 13.34 -24.47 -28.74
CA ASP A 655 13.75 -25.08 -27.47
C ASP A 655 12.57 -25.85 -26.88
N LEU A 656 11.37 -25.25 -26.92
CA LEU A 656 10.14 -25.89 -26.51
C LEU A 656 9.87 -27.17 -27.31
N LEU A 657 10.04 -27.12 -28.63
CA LEU A 657 9.81 -28.26 -29.50
C LEU A 657 10.77 -29.42 -29.19
N GLU A 658 12.07 -29.16 -29.07
CA GLU A 658 13.06 -30.21 -28.80
C GLU A 658 12.94 -30.77 -27.39
N LEU A 659 12.76 -29.91 -26.38
CA LEU A 659 12.50 -30.37 -25.01
C LEU A 659 11.20 -31.17 -24.93
N GLY A 660 10.14 -30.71 -25.59
CA GLY A 660 8.85 -31.39 -25.58
C GLY A 660 8.88 -32.76 -26.23
N LYS A 661 9.64 -32.92 -27.33
CA LYS A 661 9.91 -34.24 -27.92
C LYS A 661 10.59 -35.16 -26.91
N LYS A 662 11.61 -34.65 -26.21
CA LYS A 662 12.36 -35.43 -25.22
C LYS A 662 11.49 -35.83 -24.02
N LEU A 663 10.74 -34.89 -23.44
CA LEU A 663 9.82 -35.15 -22.35
C LEU A 663 8.78 -36.23 -22.72
N CYS A 664 8.27 -36.17 -23.96
CA CYS A 664 7.34 -37.17 -24.47
C CYS A 664 7.96 -38.57 -24.57
N GLU A 665 9.20 -38.67 -25.04
CA GLU A 665 9.96 -39.93 -25.08
C GLU A 665 10.15 -40.55 -23.69
N ASP A 666 10.30 -39.71 -22.66
CA ASP A 666 10.49 -40.13 -21.26
C ASP A 666 9.18 -40.36 -20.49
N GLY A 667 8.02 -40.23 -21.16
CA GLY A 667 6.71 -40.60 -20.62
C GLY A 667 5.83 -39.45 -20.14
N TYR A 668 6.31 -38.21 -20.14
CA TYR A 668 5.48 -37.04 -19.84
C TYR A 668 4.46 -36.78 -20.96
N ARG A 669 3.26 -36.33 -20.58
CA ARG A 669 2.14 -36.11 -21.51
C ARG A 669 1.59 -34.70 -21.50
N VAL A 670 1.99 -33.88 -20.52
CA VAL A 670 1.56 -32.49 -20.41
C VAL A 670 2.75 -31.55 -20.24
N ILE A 671 2.74 -30.42 -20.95
CA ILE A 671 3.65 -29.28 -20.70
C ILE A 671 2.81 -28.08 -20.29
N GLY A 672 3.12 -27.53 -19.13
CA GLY A 672 2.59 -26.28 -18.63
C GLY A 672 3.50 -25.12 -18.91
N LEU A 673 2.98 -24.09 -19.56
CA LEU A 673 3.74 -22.88 -19.86
C LEU A 673 3.31 -21.73 -18.96
N SER A 674 4.26 -20.88 -18.60
CA SER A 674 3.96 -19.53 -18.15
C SER A 674 3.17 -18.76 -19.22
N PRO A 675 2.52 -17.64 -18.85
CA PRO A 675 1.83 -16.83 -19.84
C PRO A 675 2.74 -16.44 -21.01
N LEU A 676 2.21 -16.58 -22.24
CA LEU A 676 2.92 -16.22 -23.49
C LEU A 676 2.42 -14.91 -24.08
N HIS A 677 1.64 -14.16 -23.31
CA HIS A 677 1.07 -12.87 -23.69
C HIS A 677 2.14 -11.92 -24.22
N ALA A 678 1.78 -11.09 -25.19
CA ALA A 678 2.66 -10.05 -25.66
C ALA A 678 2.86 -8.98 -24.56
N LEU A 679 4.13 -8.69 -24.28
CA LEU A 679 4.62 -7.66 -23.37
C LEU A 679 4.96 -6.44 -24.23
N PHE A 680 6.13 -5.86 -24.05
CA PHE A 680 6.56 -4.65 -24.74
C PHE A 680 7.83 -4.93 -25.54
N LEU A 681 7.75 -4.85 -26.87
CA LEU A 681 8.92 -5.13 -27.72
C LEU A 681 9.99 -4.05 -27.57
N ASN A 682 9.56 -2.81 -27.36
CA ASN A 682 10.43 -1.64 -27.22
C ASN A 682 10.76 -1.27 -25.76
N ARG A 683 10.25 -2.02 -24.79
CA ARG A 683 10.60 -1.95 -23.35
C ARG A 683 10.87 -3.34 -22.77
N PRO A 684 11.85 -4.09 -23.31
CA PRO A 684 12.07 -5.49 -22.95
C PRO A 684 12.48 -5.71 -21.47
N GLU A 685 12.86 -4.66 -20.74
CA GLU A 685 13.03 -4.68 -19.29
C GLU A 685 11.74 -5.02 -18.52
N LEU A 686 10.57 -4.70 -19.09
CA LEU A 686 9.23 -5.07 -18.61
C LEU A 686 8.91 -6.52 -19.00
N ARG A 687 9.46 -7.43 -18.21
CA ARG A 687 9.62 -8.85 -18.52
C ARG A 687 8.61 -9.80 -17.86
N SER A 688 7.77 -9.30 -16.94
CA SER A 688 6.85 -10.15 -16.18
C SER A 688 5.74 -10.70 -17.08
N PRO A 689 5.59 -12.03 -17.25
CA PRO A 689 4.49 -12.62 -18.01
C PRO A 689 3.08 -12.24 -17.49
N TYR A 690 3.02 -11.78 -16.24
CA TYR A 690 1.79 -11.35 -15.55
C TYR A 690 1.54 -9.84 -15.64
N TYR A 691 2.42 -9.09 -16.32
CA TYR A 691 2.22 -7.68 -16.68
C TYR A 691 2.18 -7.49 -18.23
N PRO A 692 1.26 -8.17 -18.95
CA PRO A 692 1.21 -8.12 -20.40
C PRO A 692 0.64 -6.82 -20.95
N SER A 693 1.14 -6.39 -22.11
CA SER A 693 0.53 -5.30 -22.89
C SER A 693 -0.86 -5.69 -23.40
N THR A 694 -1.03 -6.96 -23.77
CA THR A 694 -2.27 -7.59 -24.22
C THR A 694 -2.25 -9.08 -23.95
N ARG A 695 -3.42 -9.66 -23.66
CA ARG A 695 -3.58 -11.11 -23.42
C ARG A 695 -4.05 -11.90 -24.65
N LYS A 696 -4.13 -11.27 -25.82
CA LYS A 696 -4.66 -11.90 -27.05
C LYS A 696 -3.57 -12.35 -28.03
N GLU A 697 -2.40 -11.73 -27.96
CA GLU A 697 -1.27 -12.01 -28.84
C GLU A 697 -0.18 -12.80 -28.12
N VAL A 698 0.53 -13.64 -28.88
CA VAL A 698 1.71 -14.38 -28.41
C VAL A 698 2.95 -13.50 -28.57
N HIS A 699 3.83 -13.49 -27.57
CA HIS A 699 5.02 -12.66 -27.56
C HIS A 699 6.04 -13.02 -28.67
N PRO A 700 6.40 -12.09 -29.58
CA PRO A 700 7.43 -12.30 -30.62
C PRO A 700 8.81 -12.71 -30.11
N PHE A 701 9.14 -12.36 -28.86
CA PHE A 701 10.36 -12.82 -28.17
C PHE A 701 10.57 -14.34 -28.21
N TYR A 702 9.54 -15.16 -28.44
CA TYR A 702 9.70 -16.62 -28.50
C TYR A 702 9.89 -17.17 -29.92
N ILE A 703 9.92 -16.33 -30.96
CA ILE A 703 10.09 -16.79 -32.35
C ILE A 703 11.49 -17.39 -32.56
N ALA A 704 11.57 -18.64 -32.98
CA ALA A 704 12.78 -19.26 -33.48
C ALA A 704 12.94 -18.95 -34.97
N CYS A 705 13.99 -18.21 -35.34
CA CYS A 705 14.21 -17.80 -36.73
C CYS A 705 14.35 -19.01 -37.67
N ASP A 706 15.04 -20.05 -37.25
CA ASP A 706 15.28 -21.28 -38.03
C ASP A 706 14.06 -22.21 -38.16
N LEU A 707 12.93 -21.87 -37.51
CA LEU A 707 11.63 -22.50 -37.75
C LEU A 707 10.76 -21.73 -38.76
N LEU A 708 11.13 -20.51 -39.13
CA LEU A 708 10.38 -19.74 -40.13
C LEU A 708 10.73 -20.22 -41.55
N PRO A 709 9.74 -20.61 -42.39
CA PRO A 709 10.02 -21.04 -43.77
C PRO A 709 10.78 -20.00 -44.60
N GLU A 710 10.45 -18.72 -44.44
CA GLU A 710 11.14 -17.58 -45.06
C GLU A 710 12.62 -17.45 -44.64
N TRP A 711 13.05 -18.03 -43.53
CA TRP A 711 14.45 -18.02 -43.09
C TRP A 711 15.38 -18.72 -44.09
N ARG A 712 14.88 -19.72 -44.83
CA ARG A 712 15.62 -20.40 -45.90
C ARG A 712 16.06 -19.45 -47.02
N SER A 713 15.38 -18.31 -47.17
CA SER A 713 15.68 -17.29 -48.18
C SER A 713 16.62 -16.20 -47.64
N VAL A 714 17.02 -16.25 -46.37
CA VAL A 714 18.00 -15.31 -45.79
C VAL A 714 19.42 -15.77 -46.13
N SER A 715 20.18 -14.92 -46.82
CA SER A 715 21.57 -15.19 -47.18
C SER A 715 22.42 -15.51 -45.95
N ASP A 716 23.11 -16.66 -45.95
CA ASP A 716 23.94 -17.17 -44.86
C ASP A 716 23.22 -17.24 -43.49
N GLY A 717 21.90 -17.47 -43.48
CA GLY A 717 21.06 -17.42 -42.28
C GLY A 717 21.54 -18.30 -41.12
N GLU A 718 22.06 -19.50 -41.37
CA GLU A 718 22.59 -20.39 -40.32
C GLU A 718 23.86 -19.81 -39.68
N ALA A 719 24.81 -19.33 -40.49
CA ALA A 719 26.04 -18.72 -39.99
C ALA A 719 25.73 -17.44 -39.21
N LEU A 720 24.75 -16.67 -39.69
CA LEU A 720 24.27 -15.47 -39.02
C LEU A 720 23.64 -15.80 -37.66
N LEU A 721 22.71 -16.75 -37.59
CA LEU A 721 22.08 -17.17 -36.33
C LEU A 721 23.14 -17.64 -35.33
N LYS A 722 24.08 -18.48 -35.78
CA LYS A 722 25.18 -18.98 -34.94
C LYS A 722 26.09 -17.85 -34.43
N SER A 723 26.30 -16.80 -35.22
CA SER A 723 27.10 -15.64 -34.80
C SER A 723 26.40 -14.78 -33.73
N GLN A 724 25.06 -14.89 -33.62
CA GLN A 724 24.26 -14.15 -32.65
C GLN A 724 23.92 -14.96 -31.40
N ALA A 725 24.02 -16.29 -31.43
CA ALA A 725 23.77 -17.16 -30.29
C ALA A 725 24.71 -16.85 -29.12
N PHE A 726 24.14 -16.74 -27.92
CA PHE A 726 24.89 -16.47 -26.69
C PHE A 726 24.09 -16.93 -25.47
N LEU A 727 24.79 -17.17 -24.36
CA LEU A 727 24.18 -17.39 -23.04
C LEU A 727 24.84 -16.45 -22.02
N PRO A 728 24.07 -15.81 -21.13
CA PRO A 728 24.61 -14.97 -20.05
C PRO A 728 25.54 -15.75 -19.11
N GLU A 729 26.68 -15.17 -18.75
CA GLU A 729 27.67 -15.82 -17.87
C GLU A 729 27.18 -16.01 -16.43
N ASP A 730 26.32 -15.11 -15.95
CA ASP A 730 25.77 -15.14 -14.58
C ASP A 730 24.46 -15.93 -14.47
N GLY A 731 24.01 -16.57 -15.55
CA GLY A 731 22.77 -17.33 -15.62
C GLY A 731 21.51 -16.47 -15.58
N LYS A 732 21.62 -15.14 -15.75
CA LYS A 732 20.47 -14.22 -15.75
C LYS A 732 20.22 -13.65 -17.14
N ILE A 733 18.99 -13.80 -17.63
CA ILE A 733 18.56 -13.29 -18.93
C ILE A 733 18.74 -11.77 -18.97
N ASP A 734 19.40 -11.32 -20.03
CA ASP A 734 19.40 -9.93 -20.47
C ASP A 734 18.37 -9.78 -21.59
N TYR A 735 17.16 -9.34 -21.24
CA TYR A 735 16.07 -9.20 -22.20
C TYR A 735 16.34 -8.11 -23.23
N VAL A 736 17.09 -7.06 -22.88
CA VAL A 736 17.42 -5.96 -23.81
C VAL A 736 18.33 -6.48 -24.92
N GLU A 737 19.42 -7.15 -24.54
CA GLU A 737 20.37 -7.73 -25.50
C GLU A 737 19.73 -8.84 -26.34
N SER A 738 18.99 -9.74 -25.68
CA SER A 738 18.29 -10.84 -26.33
C SER A 738 17.27 -10.33 -27.36
N MET A 739 16.45 -9.35 -26.99
CA MET A 739 15.43 -8.80 -27.87
C MET A 739 16.04 -8.01 -29.03
N SER A 740 17.10 -7.24 -28.79
CA SER A 740 17.82 -6.49 -29.83
C SER A 740 18.36 -7.40 -30.93
N ARG A 741 19.07 -8.48 -30.55
CA ARG A 741 19.57 -9.49 -31.50
C ARG A 741 18.43 -10.19 -32.25
N LYS A 742 17.33 -10.44 -31.54
CA LYS A 742 16.16 -11.12 -32.11
C LYS A 742 15.46 -10.25 -33.15
N LEU A 743 15.20 -8.97 -32.85
CA LEU A 743 14.63 -8.02 -33.81
C LEU A 743 15.51 -7.87 -35.05
N PHE A 744 16.83 -7.77 -34.88
CA PHE A 744 17.78 -7.70 -36.01
C PHE A 744 17.67 -8.91 -36.96
N LEU A 745 17.49 -10.12 -36.42
CA LEU A 745 17.30 -11.32 -37.23
C LEU A 745 15.90 -11.35 -37.84
N LEU A 746 14.86 -11.01 -37.08
CA LEU A 746 13.47 -11.01 -37.55
C LEU A 746 13.20 -9.97 -38.64
N GLU A 747 13.91 -8.84 -38.66
CA GLU A 747 13.85 -7.88 -39.77
C GLU A 747 14.34 -8.51 -41.08
N LYS A 748 15.40 -9.33 -41.03
CA LYS A 748 15.87 -10.08 -42.22
C LYS A 748 14.86 -11.14 -42.64
N ALA A 749 14.26 -11.84 -41.67
CA ALA A 749 13.18 -12.80 -41.94
C ALA A 749 11.99 -12.09 -42.62
N TYR A 750 11.61 -10.90 -42.17
CA TYR A 750 10.53 -10.13 -42.76
C TYR A 750 10.86 -9.64 -44.18
N HIS A 751 12.08 -9.16 -44.43
CA HIS A 751 12.52 -8.82 -45.79
C HIS A 751 12.50 -10.03 -46.73
N ALA A 752 12.93 -11.20 -46.24
CA ALA A 752 12.82 -12.45 -46.97
C ALA A 752 11.35 -12.84 -47.19
N PHE A 753 10.48 -12.70 -46.19
CA PHE A 753 9.04 -12.93 -46.31
C PHE A 753 8.43 -12.04 -47.40
N GLN A 754 8.76 -10.75 -47.44
CA GLN A 754 8.25 -9.82 -48.46
C GLN A 754 8.69 -10.19 -49.88
N SER A 755 9.97 -10.53 -50.06
CA SER A 755 10.61 -10.69 -51.38
C SER A 755 10.72 -12.14 -51.90
N SER A 756 10.44 -13.15 -51.06
CA SER A 756 10.63 -14.56 -51.43
C SER A 756 9.71 -15.01 -52.57
N GLY A 757 10.29 -15.78 -53.49
CA GLY A 757 9.61 -16.50 -54.55
C GLY A 757 9.08 -17.88 -54.14
N ASP A 758 9.31 -18.30 -52.89
CA ASP A 758 8.94 -19.64 -52.40
C ASP A 758 7.41 -19.81 -52.31
N PRO A 759 6.81 -20.84 -52.94
CA PRO A 759 5.37 -21.12 -52.84
C PRO A 759 4.87 -21.31 -51.40
N GLU A 760 5.70 -21.85 -50.50
CA GLU A 760 5.37 -22.03 -49.08
C GLU A 760 5.17 -20.67 -48.40
N VAL A 761 6.04 -19.71 -48.70
CA VAL A 761 5.97 -18.33 -48.17
C VAL A 761 4.76 -17.56 -48.74
N HIS A 762 4.38 -17.80 -50.00
CA HIS A 762 3.17 -17.21 -50.57
C HIS A 762 1.90 -17.70 -49.86
N THR A 763 1.81 -19.00 -49.59
CA THR A 763 0.69 -19.58 -48.83
C THR A 763 0.60 -18.98 -47.42
N ARG A 764 1.76 -18.77 -46.77
CA ARG A 764 1.86 -18.09 -45.48
C ARG A 764 1.32 -16.65 -45.52
N LYS A 765 1.63 -15.88 -46.57
CA LYS A 765 1.05 -14.53 -46.76
C LYS A 765 -0.48 -14.56 -46.80
N ASP A 766 -1.06 -15.52 -47.51
CA ASP A 766 -2.53 -15.66 -47.58
C ASP A 766 -3.13 -16.01 -46.20
N ARG A 767 -2.48 -16.89 -45.44
CA ARG A 767 -2.88 -17.21 -44.05
C ARG A 767 -2.79 -15.99 -43.13
N MET A 768 -1.72 -15.20 -43.24
CA MET A 768 -1.57 -13.95 -42.49
C MET A 768 -2.71 -12.97 -42.79
N GLN A 769 -3.05 -12.78 -44.06
CA GLN A 769 -4.17 -11.93 -44.46
C GLN A 769 -5.53 -12.45 -43.93
N GLN A 770 -5.73 -13.77 -43.91
CA GLN A 770 -6.91 -14.37 -43.32
C GLN A 770 -6.96 -14.16 -41.80
N TYR A 771 -5.81 -14.27 -41.12
CA TYR A 771 -5.69 -14.03 -39.68
C TYR A 771 -6.06 -12.60 -39.32
N PHE A 772 -5.56 -11.58 -40.03
CA PHE A 772 -5.91 -10.17 -39.75
C PHE A 772 -7.37 -9.83 -40.06
N ARG A 773 -8.02 -10.50 -41.02
CA ARG A 773 -9.48 -10.35 -41.22
C ARG A 773 -10.29 -10.85 -40.04
N LYS A 774 -9.78 -11.85 -39.31
CA LYS A 774 -10.44 -12.41 -38.12
C LYS A 774 -10.07 -11.66 -36.83
N ASN A 775 -8.85 -11.11 -36.77
CA ASN A 775 -8.29 -10.43 -35.60
C ASN A 775 -7.78 -9.03 -35.99
N PRO A 776 -8.68 -8.09 -36.34
CA PRO A 776 -8.29 -6.73 -36.76
C PRO A 776 -7.57 -5.92 -35.66
N GLU A 777 -7.75 -6.27 -34.39
CA GLU A 777 -7.12 -5.64 -33.23
C GLU A 777 -5.59 -5.73 -33.23
N VAL A 778 -5.02 -6.73 -33.90
CA VAL A 778 -3.56 -6.89 -34.03
C VAL A 778 -2.93 -5.67 -34.69
N HIS A 779 -3.66 -5.00 -35.59
CA HIS A 779 -3.21 -3.77 -36.22
C HIS A 779 -3.08 -2.62 -35.22
N GLU A 780 -4.02 -2.50 -34.27
CA GLU A 780 -3.95 -1.46 -33.24
C GLU A 780 -2.80 -1.70 -32.27
N HIS A 781 -2.48 -2.97 -31.98
CA HIS A 781 -1.31 -3.32 -31.21
C HIS A 781 0.00 -3.02 -31.97
N ALA A 782 0.07 -3.30 -33.28
CA ALA A 782 1.21 -2.94 -34.10
C ALA A 782 1.45 -1.42 -34.15
N VAL A 783 0.38 -0.61 -34.20
CA VAL A 783 0.47 0.85 -34.08
C VAL A 783 0.96 1.27 -32.69
N PHE A 784 0.52 0.60 -31.63
CA PHE A 784 1.00 0.85 -30.27
C PHE A 784 2.51 0.61 -30.14
N GLU A 785 3.03 -0.50 -30.65
CA GLU A 785 4.48 -0.79 -30.62
C GLU A 785 5.30 0.22 -31.43
N LEU A 786 4.78 0.66 -32.59
CA LEU A 786 5.42 1.76 -33.32
C LEU A 786 5.48 3.04 -32.49
N LEU A 787 4.40 3.38 -31.77
CA LEU A 787 4.38 4.59 -30.95
C LEU A 787 5.42 4.53 -29.83
N LEU A 788 5.56 3.38 -29.18
CA LEU A 788 6.61 3.15 -28.17
C LEU A 788 8.01 3.22 -28.79
N GLU A 789 8.22 2.60 -29.95
CA GLU A 789 9.49 2.70 -30.67
C GLU A 789 9.88 4.15 -30.94
N LEU A 790 8.96 4.97 -31.45
CA LEU A 790 9.21 6.38 -31.74
C LEU A 790 9.46 7.21 -30.47
N GLU A 791 8.90 6.80 -29.34
CA GLU A 791 9.10 7.46 -28.05
C GLU A 791 10.46 7.10 -27.45
N GLU A 792 10.76 5.81 -27.29
CA GLU A 792 11.96 5.32 -26.62
C GLU A 792 13.21 5.41 -27.52
N ASN A 793 13.08 4.97 -28.77
CA ASN A 793 14.19 4.75 -29.70
C ASN A 793 14.17 5.71 -30.90
N GLY A 794 13.11 6.51 -31.05
CA GLY A 794 12.95 7.44 -32.17
C GLY A 794 13.98 8.57 -32.17
N SER A 795 14.35 9.03 -33.37
CA SER A 795 15.20 10.21 -33.52
C SER A 795 14.49 11.48 -33.01
N ASP A 796 15.25 12.52 -32.66
CA ASP A 796 14.65 13.81 -32.28
C ASP A 796 13.76 14.39 -33.40
N GLU A 797 14.09 14.10 -34.66
CA GLU A 797 13.27 14.48 -35.82
C GLU A 797 11.94 13.72 -35.85
N ASP A 798 11.94 12.41 -35.57
CA ASP A 798 10.72 11.62 -35.52
C ASP A 798 9.82 12.03 -34.34
N ARG A 799 10.42 12.25 -33.16
CA ARG A 799 9.70 12.76 -31.98
C ARG A 799 9.08 14.12 -32.27
N ALA A 800 9.83 15.04 -32.87
CA ALA A 800 9.35 16.37 -33.24
C ALA A 800 8.26 16.29 -34.33
N TRP A 801 8.43 15.44 -35.33
CA TRP A 801 7.45 15.26 -36.41
C TRP A 801 6.12 14.70 -35.90
N ARG A 802 6.15 13.80 -34.91
CA ARG A 802 4.96 13.17 -34.29
C ARG A 802 4.04 14.17 -33.59
N VAL A 803 4.59 15.26 -33.03
CA VAL A 803 3.79 16.22 -32.25
C VAL A 803 2.65 16.79 -33.09
N GLY A 804 1.42 16.58 -32.63
CA GLY A 804 0.20 17.04 -33.31
C GLY A 804 -0.23 16.22 -34.53
N LYS A 805 0.36 15.04 -34.76
CA LYS A 805 -0.04 14.12 -35.84
C LYS A 805 -1.17 13.20 -35.43
N THR A 806 -2.03 12.91 -36.40
CA THR A 806 -3.13 11.95 -36.27
C THR A 806 -2.64 10.53 -36.52
N ASP A 807 -3.33 9.53 -35.95
CA ASP A 807 -3.06 8.10 -36.21
C ASP A 807 -3.05 7.77 -37.71
N ALA A 808 -3.88 8.44 -38.52
CA ALA A 808 -3.92 8.25 -39.96
C ALA A 808 -2.61 8.68 -40.65
N GLU A 809 -2.02 9.82 -40.24
CA GLU A 809 -0.73 10.29 -40.76
C GLU A 809 0.41 9.35 -40.35
N LEU A 810 0.37 8.83 -39.11
CA LEU A 810 1.34 7.84 -38.63
C LEU A 810 1.27 6.56 -39.46
N ARG A 811 0.05 6.03 -39.68
CA ARG A 811 -0.20 4.83 -40.49
C ARG A 811 0.30 4.99 -41.92
N GLN A 812 0.18 6.19 -42.50
CA GLN A 812 0.66 6.45 -43.84
C GLN A 812 2.19 6.48 -43.92
N ARG A 813 2.86 7.21 -43.01
CA ARG A 813 4.32 7.39 -43.04
C ARG A 813 5.07 6.09 -42.70
N TYR A 814 4.58 5.33 -41.72
CA TYR A 814 5.27 4.17 -41.16
C TYR A 814 4.62 2.83 -41.54
N SER A 815 3.85 2.77 -42.63
CA SER A 815 3.15 1.57 -43.08
C SER A 815 4.05 0.32 -43.17
N GLY A 816 5.29 0.47 -43.64
CA GLY A 816 6.26 -0.64 -43.69
C GLY A 816 6.69 -1.14 -42.32
N ARG A 817 6.84 -0.24 -41.33
CA ARG A 817 7.22 -0.60 -39.95
C ARG A 817 6.05 -1.22 -39.18
N ILE A 818 4.83 -0.72 -39.40
CA ILE A 818 3.59 -1.34 -38.89
C ILE A 818 3.45 -2.76 -39.44
N GLY A 819 3.66 -2.93 -40.75
CA GLY A 819 3.61 -4.25 -41.39
C GLY A 819 4.66 -5.24 -40.86
N PHE A 820 5.78 -4.75 -40.32
CA PHE A 820 6.76 -5.58 -39.63
C PHE A 820 6.21 -6.07 -38.28
N TYR A 821 5.67 -5.18 -37.44
CA TYR A 821 5.06 -5.57 -36.16
C TYR A 821 3.86 -6.51 -36.32
N GLU A 822 2.99 -6.25 -37.30
CA GLU A 822 1.90 -7.17 -37.67
C GLU A 822 2.43 -8.57 -38.02
N TYR A 823 3.48 -8.63 -38.84
CA TYR A 823 4.15 -9.87 -39.18
C TYR A 823 4.72 -10.57 -37.93
N LEU A 824 5.34 -9.84 -37.00
CA LEU A 824 5.88 -10.42 -35.77
C LEU A 824 4.80 -11.12 -34.93
N PHE A 825 3.68 -10.43 -34.64
CA PHE A 825 2.60 -11.00 -33.83
C PHE A 825 1.94 -12.21 -34.52
N TRP A 826 1.73 -12.13 -35.84
CA TRP A 826 1.22 -13.27 -36.59
C TRP A 826 2.20 -14.44 -36.63
N ALA A 827 3.48 -14.17 -36.89
CA ALA A 827 4.52 -15.20 -36.97
C ALA A 827 4.72 -15.91 -35.62
N ALA A 828 4.62 -15.19 -34.51
CA ALA A 828 4.65 -15.77 -33.17
C ALA A 828 3.48 -16.74 -32.95
N ARG A 829 2.25 -16.33 -33.30
CA ARG A 829 1.06 -17.20 -33.21
C ARG A 829 1.18 -18.42 -34.12
N ASP A 830 1.47 -18.23 -35.41
CA ASP A 830 1.56 -19.31 -36.40
C ASP A 830 2.67 -20.32 -36.03
N GLN A 831 3.79 -19.85 -35.48
CA GLN A 831 4.85 -20.74 -35.01
C GLN A 831 4.48 -21.48 -33.70
N PHE A 832 3.78 -20.83 -32.77
CA PHE A 832 3.28 -21.49 -31.56
C PHE A 832 2.26 -22.58 -31.90
N ASP A 833 1.31 -22.30 -32.79
CA ASP A 833 0.32 -23.27 -33.26
C ASP A 833 1.00 -24.46 -33.96
N PHE A 834 2.06 -24.19 -34.76
CA PHE A 834 2.89 -25.25 -35.35
C PHE A 834 3.54 -26.14 -34.28
N VAL A 835 4.17 -25.56 -33.25
CA VAL A 835 4.80 -26.34 -32.16
C VAL A 835 3.77 -27.15 -31.39
N CYS A 836 2.60 -26.57 -31.09
CA CYS A 836 1.50 -27.29 -30.45
C CYS A 836 1.06 -28.50 -31.27
N SER A 837 0.87 -28.32 -32.58
CA SER A 837 0.49 -29.39 -33.51
C SER A 837 1.53 -30.50 -33.57
N GLU A 838 2.82 -30.16 -33.72
CA GLU A 838 3.91 -31.14 -33.77
C GLU A 838 4.02 -31.96 -32.48
N LEU A 839 3.89 -31.33 -31.32
CA LEU A 839 3.90 -32.02 -30.03
C LEU A 839 2.64 -32.87 -29.82
N ALA A 840 1.47 -32.39 -30.25
CA ALA A 840 0.22 -33.13 -30.21
C ALA A 840 0.28 -34.43 -31.03
N THR A 841 0.97 -34.44 -32.19
CA THR A 841 1.16 -35.68 -32.98
C THR A 841 1.91 -36.79 -32.21
N ARG A 842 2.63 -36.42 -31.15
CA ARG A 842 3.37 -37.34 -30.26
C ARG A 842 2.60 -37.68 -28.99
N GLY A 843 1.39 -37.15 -28.83
CA GLY A 843 0.57 -37.31 -27.63
C GLY A 843 1.01 -36.43 -26.46
N MET A 844 1.65 -35.28 -26.74
CA MET A 844 1.92 -34.24 -25.74
C MET A 844 0.85 -33.16 -25.82
N ARG A 845 0.24 -32.82 -24.68
CA ARG A 845 -0.76 -31.76 -24.54
C ARG A 845 -0.12 -30.56 -23.87
N LEU A 846 -0.52 -29.35 -24.24
CA LEU A 846 0.00 -28.13 -23.64
C LEU A 846 -1.10 -27.43 -22.84
N TYR A 847 -0.70 -26.71 -21.80
CA TYR A 847 -1.53 -25.67 -21.22
C TYR A 847 -0.95 -24.28 -21.43
N THR A 848 -1.83 -23.35 -21.75
CA THR A 848 -1.56 -21.90 -21.69
C THR A 848 -2.06 -21.33 -20.38
N ASP A 849 -1.48 -20.21 -20.00
CA ASP A 849 -1.73 -19.55 -18.74
C ASP A 849 -2.21 -18.12 -18.95
N VAL A 850 -3.37 -17.80 -18.40
CA VAL A 850 -4.02 -16.50 -18.58
C VAL A 850 -3.80 -15.66 -17.34
N ALA A 851 -3.00 -14.61 -17.49
CA ALA A 851 -2.79 -13.60 -16.45
C ALA A 851 -4.11 -12.88 -16.12
N VAL A 852 -4.25 -12.47 -14.87
CA VAL A 852 -5.46 -11.81 -14.32
C VAL A 852 -5.87 -10.57 -15.10
N GLY A 853 -4.90 -9.78 -15.55
CA GLY A 853 -5.11 -8.48 -16.18
C GLY A 853 -3.98 -8.11 -17.16
N VAL A 854 -3.97 -6.84 -17.54
CA VAL A 854 -2.98 -6.25 -18.46
C VAL A 854 -2.35 -5.02 -17.83
N ALA A 855 -1.18 -4.63 -18.33
CA ALA A 855 -0.51 -3.40 -17.99
C ALA A 855 -1.42 -2.17 -18.20
N THR A 856 -1.41 -1.24 -17.24
CA THR A 856 -2.22 -0.01 -17.36
C THR A 856 -1.78 0.92 -18.49
N ASP A 857 -0.55 0.75 -18.95
CA ASP A 857 0.08 1.44 -20.07
C ASP A 857 0.24 0.55 -21.31
N GLY A 858 -0.45 -0.60 -21.35
CA GLY A 858 -0.42 -1.56 -22.45
C GLY A 858 -1.37 -1.24 -23.62
N ALA A 859 -1.25 -2.05 -24.68
CA ALA A 859 -2.04 -1.92 -25.90
C ALA A 859 -3.54 -2.10 -25.67
N ASP A 860 -3.95 -3.03 -24.80
CA ASP A 860 -5.37 -3.27 -24.49
C ASP A 860 -6.02 -2.02 -23.85
N HIS A 861 -5.31 -1.33 -22.95
CA HIS A 861 -5.77 -0.09 -22.33
C HIS A 861 -5.91 1.06 -23.34
N ARG A 862 -4.99 1.16 -24.32
CA ARG A 862 -5.09 2.14 -25.41
C ARG A 862 -6.27 1.83 -26.35
N ALA A 863 -6.50 0.56 -26.65
CA ALA A 863 -7.49 0.12 -27.62
C ALA A 863 -8.94 0.27 -27.10
N ASP A 864 -9.19 -0.05 -25.83
CA ASP A 864 -10.52 0.08 -25.21
C ASP A 864 -10.42 0.63 -23.77
N PRO A 865 -10.08 1.92 -23.60
CA PRO A 865 -9.88 2.51 -22.26
C PRO A 865 -11.14 2.47 -21.40
N GLU A 866 -12.34 2.44 -22.01
CA GLU A 866 -13.60 2.34 -21.27
C GLU A 866 -13.78 0.96 -20.62
N LEU A 867 -13.16 -0.09 -21.16
CA LEU A 867 -13.25 -1.44 -20.59
C LEU A 867 -12.57 -1.53 -19.22
N PHE A 868 -11.68 -0.61 -18.88
CA PHE A 868 -10.89 -0.65 -17.66
C PHE A 868 -11.31 0.44 -16.67
N ALA A 869 -11.12 0.16 -15.37
CA ALA A 869 -11.18 1.21 -14.35
C ALA A 869 -10.02 2.20 -14.54
N ARG A 870 -10.22 3.47 -14.17
CA ARG A 870 -9.25 4.54 -14.47
C ARG A 870 -8.06 4.52 -13.52
N ASN A 871 -8.33 4.37 -12.23
CA ASN A 871 -7.32 4.45 -11.16
C ASN A 871 -7.26 3.19 -10.29
N ALA A 872 -8.22 2.27 -10.44
CA ALA A 872 -8.19 0.99 -9.74
C ALA A 872 -7.31 -0.04 -10.47
N ARG A 873 -6.59 -0.85 -9.69
CA ARG A 873 -5.71 -1.92 -10.15
C ARG A 873 -6.03 -3.23 -9.46
N ALA A 874 -5.61 -4.36 -10.02
CA ALA A 874 -5.79 -5.66 -9.38
C ALA A 874 -4.77 -5.82 -8.24
N GLY A 875 -5.17 -6.54 -7.20
CA GLY A 875 -4.28 -6.86 -6.10
C GLY A 875 -4.86 -7.88 -5.15
N ALA A 876 -4.31 -7.92 -3.94
CA ALA A 876 -4.77 -8.75 -2.84
C ALA A 876 -4.87 -7.93 -1.55
N PRO A 877 -5.84 -8.24 -0.66
CA PRO A 877 -5.91 -7.60 0.65
C PRO A 877 -4.68 -7.93 1.51
N PRO A 878 -4.45 -7.19 2.61
CA PRO A 878 -3.41 -7.54 3.59
C PRO A 878 -3.49 -8.99 4.08
N ASP A 879 -2.35 -9.64 4.26
CA ASP A 879 -2.26 -10.97 4.86
C ASP A 879 -0.99 -11.14 5.72
N LEU A 880 -0.75 -12.35 6.23
CA LEU A 880 0.40 -12.66 7.09
C LEU A 880 1.75 -12.56 6.36
N PHE A 881 1.78 -12.79 5.04
CA PHE A 881 2.99 -12.75 4.21
C PHE A 881 3.20 -11.36 3.58
N ALA A 882 2.12 -10.62 3.32
CA ALA A 882 2.08 -9.27 2.81
C ALA A 882 1.19 -8.38 3.72
N PRO A 883 1.70 -7.88 4.86
CA PRO A 883 0.91 -7.10 5.83
C PRO A 883 0.32 -5.79 5.31
N ARG A 884 0.80 -5.31 4.14
CA ARG A 884 0.29 -4.11 3.45
C ARG A 884 -0.68 -4.45 2.30
N GLY A 885 -0.95 -5.72 2.05
CA GLY A 885 -1.59 -6.20 0.82
C GLY A 885 -0.63 -6.16 -0.37
N GLN A 886 -1.16 -6.49 -1.54
CA GLN A 886 -0.40 -6.49 -2.79
C GLN A 886 -1.10 -5.60 -3.83
N ASP A 887 -0.33 -4.78 -4.52
CA ASP A 887 -0.75 -4.05 -5.73
C ASP A 887 0.01 -4.67 -6.90
N TRP A 888 -0.70 -5.33 -7.80
CA TRP A 888 -0.07 -6.04 -8.92
C TRP A 888 0.21 -5.13 -10.12
N GLY A 889 -0.14 -3.84 -10.05
CA GLY A 889 0.13 -2.89 -11.13
C GLY A 889 -0.79 -3.03 -12.36
N ILE A 890 -1.55 -4.12 -12.48
CA ILE A 890 -2.37 -4.41 -13.67
C ILE A 890 -3.78 -3.83 -13.58
N GLY A 891 -4.31 -3.42 -14.74
CA GLY A 891 -5.65 -2.88 -14.90
C GLY A 891 -6.76 -3.91 -14.69
N VAL A 892 -7.90 -3.44 -14.22
CA VAL A 892 -9.10 -4.26 -13.93
C VAL A 892 -10.24 -3.88 -14.86
N TRP A 893 -10.97 -4.89 -15.34
CA TRP A 893 -12.14 -4.64 -16.17
C TRP A 893 -13.29 -4.04 -15.37
N ASN A 894 -13.94 -3.04 -15.95
CA ASN A 894 -15.19 -2.51 -15.45
C ASN A 894 -16.33 -3.52 -15.75
N PRO A 895 -16.98 -4.11 -14.72
CA PRO A 895 -17.98 -5.16 -14.93
C PRO A 895 -19.22 -4.67 -15.72
N LEU A 896 -19.58 -3.40 -15.61
CA LEU A 896 -20.71 -2.83 -16.37
C LEU A 896 -20.37 -2.66 -17.85
N VAL A 897 -19.14 -2.24 -18.16
CA VAL A 897 -18.70 -2.09 -19.55
C VAL A 897 -18.59 -3.48 -20.19
N LEU A 898 -18.09 -4.47 -19.45
CA LEU A 898 -18.03 -5.86 -19.90
C LEU A 898 -19.44 -6.41 -20.25
N GLN A 899 -20.45 -6.11 -19.42
CA GLN A 899 -21.85 -6.43 -19.71
C GLN A 899 -22.38 -5.69 -20.95
N ARG A 900 -22.13 -4.37 -21.08
CA ARG A 900 -22.54 -3.59 -22.27
C ARG A 900 -21.91 -4.11 -23.56
N ARG A 901 -20.67 -4.62 -23.49
CA ARG A 901 -19.96 -5.27 -24.60
C ARG A 901 -20.40 -6.75 -24.82
N ALA A 902 -21.45 -7.20 -24.13
CA ALA A 902 -21.97 -8.57 -24.17
C ALA A 902 -20.87 -9.63 -23.97
N PHE A 903 -19.91 -9.35 -23.09
CA PHE A 903 -18.80 -10.24 -22.73
C PHE A 903 -17.88 -10.67 -23.88
N ARG A 904 -17.95 -10.00 -25.05
CA ARG A 904 -17.05 -10.27 -26.18
C ARG A 904 -15.57 -10.19 -25.80
N PRO A 905 -15.09 -9.19 -25.02
CA PRO A 905 -13.68 -9.15 -24.60
C PRO A 905 -13.22 -10.42 -23.85
N PHE A 906 -14.08 -10.99 -23.00
CA PHE A 906 -13.77 -12.23 -22.28
C PHE A 906 -13.78 -13.45 -23.21
N ARG A 907 -14.76 -13.55 -24.11
CA ARG A 907 -14.81 -14.61 -25.11
C ARG A 907 -13.55 -14.61 -26.00
N ASP A 908 -13.17 -13.44 -26.49
CA ASP A 908 -12.03 -13.28 -27.40
C ASP A 908 -10.70 -13.58 -26.68
N LEU A 909 -10.60 -13.22 -25.38
CA LEU A 909 -9.50 -13.64 -24.51
C LEU A 909 -9.38 -15.18 -24.42
N LEU A 910 -10.50 -15.88 -24.20
CA LEU A 910 -10.49 -17.35 -24.12
C LEU A 910 -10.09 -17.98 -25.46
N ARG A 911 -10.67 -17.52 -26.57
CA ARG A 911 -10.34 -18.02 -27.93
C ARG A 911 -8.86 -17.81 -28.28
N ALA A 912 -8.27 -16.71 -27.83
CA ALA A 912 -6.85 -16.44 -28.04
C ALA A 912 -5.94 -17.39 -27.24
N ASN A 913 -6.42 -17.99 -26.15
CA ASN A 913 -5.56 -18.77 -25.25
C ASN A 913 -5.88 -20.27 -25.26
N MET A 914 -7.08 -20.70 -25.62
CA MET A 914 -7.44 -22.12 -25.65
C MET A 914 -6.74 -22.86 -26.78
N ILE A 915 -5.98 -23.90 -26.42
CA ILE A 915 -5.40 -24.87 -27.35
C ILE A 915 -6.39 -26.02 -27.53
N GLU A 916 -6.60 -26.45 -28.78
CA GLU A 916 -7.42 -27.61 -29.09
C GLU A 916 -6.89 -28.88 -28.40
N ASP A 917 -7.78 -29.62 -27.71
CA ASP A 917 -7.44 -30.78 -26.89
C ASP A 917 -6.39 -30.51 -25.78
N GLY A 918 -6.11 -29.24 -25.45
CA GLY A 918 -5.16 -28.81 -24.42
C GLY A 918 -5.78 -28.54 -23.05
N PHE A 919 -5.10 -27.70 -22.27
CA PHE A 919 -5.66 -27.11 -21.05
C PHE A 919 -5.50 -25.58 -21.04
N LEU A 920 -6.32 -24.92 -20.24
CA LEU A 920 -6.25 -23.49 -19.96
C LEU A 920 -6.12 -23.29 -18.45
N ARG A 921 -5.00 -22.75 -17.98
CA ARG A 921 -4.85 -22.26 -16.61
C ARG A 921 -5.37 -20.83 -16.53
N LEU A 922 -6.32 -20.60 -15.65
CA LEU A 922 -6.78 -19.27 -15.26
C LEU A 922 -6.09 -18.89 -13.96
N ASP A 923 -5.17 -17.94 -14.05
CA ASP A 923 -4.52 -17.35 -12.88
C ASP A 923 -5.55 -16.62 -12.03
N HIS A 924 -5.50 -16.79 -10.71
CA HIS A 924 -6.41 -16.19 -9.73
C HIS A 924 -7.90 -16.38 -10.07
N VAL A 925 -8.36 -17.61 -10.29
CA VAL A 925 -9.68 -17.91 -10.88
C VAL A 925 -10.87 -17.20 -10.20
N MET A 926 -10.69 -16.81 -8.95
CA MET A 926 -11.59 -15.95 -8.17
C MET A 926 -12.05 -14.70 -8.93
N TRP A 927 -11.25 -14.13 -9.84
CA TRP A 927 -11.62 -12.92 -10.60
C TRP A 927 -12.86 -13.10 -11.49
N LEU A 928 -13.23 -14.34 -11.84
CA LEU A 928 -14.51 -14.64 -12.51
C LEU A 928 -15.74 -14.29 -11.64
N PHE A 929 -15.54 -14.19 -10.32
CA PHE A 929 -16.57 -13.90 -9.34
C PHE A 929 -16.33 -12.57 -8.63
N ARG A 930 -15.12 -12.34 -8.10
CA ARG A 930 -14.73 -11.07 -7.47
C ARG A 930 -13.23 -10.86 -7.60
N LEU A 931 -12.82 -9.60 -7.74
CA LEU A 931 -11.42 -9.21 -7.72
C LEU A 931 -11.19 -8.13 -6.68
N PHE A 932 -10.07 -8.19 -5.97
CA PHE A 932 -9.69 -7.11 -5.05
C PHE A 932 -9.10 -5.96 -5.88
N TRP A 933 -9.79 -4.83 -5.86
CA TRP A 933 -9.36 -3.59 -6.49
C TRP A 933 -8.54 -2.79 -5.49
N VAL A 934 -7.29 -2.50 -5.84
CA VAL A 934 -6.43 -1.55 -5.15
C VAL A 934 -6.70 -0.17 -5.70
N HIS A 935 -6.93 0.79 -4.81
CA HIS A 935 -7.16 2.19 -5.16
C HIS A 935 -6.41 3.08 -4.15
N PRO A 936 -5.87 4.26 -4.56
CA PRO A 936 -5.13 5.17 -3.67
C PRO A 936 -5.87 5.55 -2.38
N ASP A 937 -7.21 5.54 -2.43
CA ASP A 937 -8.08 5.87 -1.29
C ASP A 937 -8.57 4.66 -0.48
N GLY A 938 -8.12 3.45 -0.80
CA GLY A 938 -8.45 2.21 -0.09
C GLY A 938 -8.98 1.13 -1.03
N GLY A 939 -8.48 -0.10 -0.88
CA GLY A 939 -8.88 -1.23 -1.71
C GLY A 939 -10.11 -1.98 -1.20
N THR A 940 -10.82 -2.66 -2.10
CA THR A 940 -11.96 -3.51 -1.77
C THR A 940 -12.25 -4.56 -2.85
N TYR A 941 -13.11 -5.55 -2.57
CA TYR A 941 -13.59 -6.48 -3.58
C TYR A 941 -14.68 -5.87 -4.46
N VAL A 942 -14.64 -6.16 -5.76
CA VAL A 942 -15.71 -5.86 -6.72
C VAL A 942 -16.19 -7.17 -7.35
N TYR A 943 -17.50 -7.41 -7.33
CA TYR A 943 -18.12 -8.58 -7.94
C TYR A 943 -18.22 -8.47 -9.46
N TYR A 944 -17.96 -9.59 -10.12
CA TYR A 944 -18.13 -9.79 -11.54
C TYR A 944 -19.36 -10.67 -11.82
N PRO A 945 -19.98 -10.51 -13.00
CA PRO A 945 -21.14 -11.30 -13.44
C PRO A 945 -20.73 -12.76 -13.74
N TYR A 946 -20.58 -13.53 -12.67
CA TYR A 946 -20.01 -14.88 -12.71
C TYR A 946 -20.81 -15.87 -13.55
N ARG A 947 -22.13 -15.69 -13.64
CA ARG A 947 -23.01 -16.61 -14.37
C ARG A 947 -22.69 -16.56 -15.87
N GLU A 948 -22.57 -15.36 -16.42
CA GLU A 948 -22.25 -15.13 -17.82
C GLU A 948 -20.81 -15.55 -18.12
N LEU A 949 -19.85 -15.16 -17.27
CA LEU A 949 -18.45 -15.53 -17.42
C LEU A 949 -18.25 -17.05 -17.39
N THR A 950 -18.81 -17.75 -16.40
CA THR A 950 -18.64 -19.21 -16.31
C THR A 950 -19.37 -19.96 -17.43
N ALA A 951 -20.50 -19.47 -17.92
CA ALA A 951 -21.18 -20.09 -19.06
C ALA A 951 -20.40 -19.93 -20.37
N ILE A 952 -19.88 -18.73 -20.65
CA ILE A 952 -19.01 -18.48 -21.80
C ILE A 952 -17.75 -19.34 -21.71
N LEU A 953 -17.13 -19.43 -20.53
CA LEU A 953 -15.98 -20.29 -20.29
C LEU A 953 -16.29 -21.77 -20.53
N CYS A 954 -17.42 -22.27 -20.04
CA CYS A 954 -17.85 -23.65 -20.29
C CYS A 954 -18.09 -23.90 -21.78
N LEU A 955 -18.73 -22.95 -22.48
CA LEU A 955 -18.98 -23.08 -23.91
C LEU A 955 -17.66 -23.09 -24.71
N GLU A 956 -16.79 -22.10 -24.52
CA GLU A 956 -15.50 -22.02 -25.22
C GLU A 956 -14.62 -23.25 -24.93
N SER A 957 -14.65 -23.73 -23.68
CA SER A 957 -13.96 -24.96 -23.27
C SER A 957 -14.44 -26.18 -24.05
N HIS A 958 -15.74 -26.32 -24.33
CA HIS A 958 -16.25 -27.40 -25.18
C HIS A 958 -15.95 -27.19 -26.66
N LEU A 959 -16.04 -25.95 -27.16
CA LEU A 959 -15.74 -25.64 -28.56
C LEU A 959 -14.29 -25.94 -28.93
N HIS A 960 -13.36 -25.78 -27.99
CA HIS A 960 -11.94 -26.08 -28.17
C HIS A 960 -11.52 -27.44 -27.56
N ARG A 961 -12.44 -28.19 -26.95
CA ARG A 961 -12.11 -29.42 -26.20
C ARG A 961 -10.97 -29.19 -25.19
N CYS A 962 -10.96 -28.02 -24.57
CA CYS A 962 -9.88 -27.52 -23.73
C CYS A 962 -10.27 -27.63 -22.26
N THR A 963 -9.51 -28.38 -21.46
CA THR A 963 -9.80 -28.57 -20.03
C THR A 963 -9.42 -27.31 -19.24
N VAL A 964 -10.28 -26.85 -18.34
CA VAL A 964 -10.02 -25.63 -17.57
C VAL A 964 -9.45 -25.96 -16.19
N ILE A 965 -8.35 -25.31 -15.86
CA ILE A 965 -7.70 -25.35 -14.55
C ILE A 965 -7.86 -23.96 -13.93
N GLY A 966 -8.50 -23.90 -12.76
CA GLY A 966 -8.60 -22.67 -11.98
C GLY A 966 -7.53 -22.68 -10.90
N GLU A 967 -6.63 -21.70 -10.90
CA GLU A 967 -5.75 -21.51 -9.75
C GLU A 967 -6.56 -20.89 -8.60
N ASP A 968 -6.72 -21.69 -7.53
CA ASP A 968 -7.48 -21.38 -6.32
C ASP A 968 -6.58 -21.43 -5.08
N LEU A 969 -5.52 -20.62 -5.07
CA LEU A 969 -4.64 -20.45 -3.91
C LEU A 969 -4.92 -19.13 -3.18
N GLY A 970 -4.42 -19.03 -1.95
CA GLY A 970 -4.61 -17.87 -1.09
C GLY A 970 -5.94 -17.91 -0.34
N THR A 971 -6.65 -16.78 -0.28
CA THR A 971 -7.93 -16.68 0.46
C THR A 971 -9.09 -17.03 -0.45
N VAL A 972 -9.43 -18.31 -0.51
CA VAL A 972 -10.51 -18.83 -1.37
C VAL A 972 -11.83 -18.87 -0.60
N PRO A 973 -12.88 -18.16 -1.04
CA PRO A 973 -14.22 -18.30 -0.50
C PRO A 973 -14.82 -19.67 -0.81
N GLN A 974 -15.64 -20.20 0.10
CA GLN A 974 -16.32 -21.49 -0.09
C GLN A 974 -17.14 -21.54 -1.39
N GLU A 975 -17.71 -20.41 -1.79
CA GLU A 975 -18.48 -20.27 -3.02
C GLU A 975 -17.65 -20.55 -4.27
N ILE A 976 -16.34 -20.25 -4.26
CA ILE A 976 -15.45 -20.53 -5.38
C ILE A 976 -15.19 -22.03 -5.48
N GLU A 977 -14.95 -22.71 -4.37
CA GLU A 977 -14.80 -24.18 -4.36
C GLU A 977 -16.05 -24.87 -4.91
N ASP A 978 -17.23 -24.41 -4.51
CA ASP A 978 -18.51 -24.91 -5.00
C ASP A 978 -18.68 -24.67 -6.51
N ILE A 979 -18.25 -23.50 -7.02
CA ILE A 979 -18.28 -23.18 -8.45
C ILE A 979 -17.33 -24.10 -9.22
N LEU A 980 -16.08 -24.27 -8.79
CA LEU A 980 -15.10 -25.12 -9.47
C LEU A 980 -15.62 -26.56 -9.55
N LYS A 981 -16.15 -27.08 -8.44
CA LYS A 981 -16.75 -28.42 -8.38
C LYS A 981 -17.96 -28.55 -9.29
N LYS A 982 -18.90 -27.60 -9.21
CA LYS A 982 -20.14 -27.61 -10.03
C LYS A 982 -19.83 -27.53 -11.53
N ARG A 983 -18.82 -26.75 -11.90
CA ARG A 983 -18.40 -26.55 -13.30
C ARG A 983 -17.31 -27.51 -13.76
N LYS A 984 -16.92 -28.48 -12.94
CA LYS A 984 -15.85 -29.45 -13.20
C LYS A 984 -14.53 -28.82 -13.67
N MET A 985 -14.19 -27.67 -13.11
CA MET A 985 -12.88 -27.04 -13.31
C MET A 985 -11.87 -27.65 -12.35
N TYR A 986 -10.63 -27.83 -12.79
CA TYR A 986 -9.61 -28.46 -11.96
C TYR A 986 -9.11 -27.45 -10.93
N SER A 987 -9.12 -27.82 -9.66
CA SER A 987 -8.48 -27.07 -8.55
C SER A 987 -6.96 -27.24 -8.60
N TRP A 988 -6.20 -26.36 -7.95
CA TRP A 988 -4.74 -26.42 -7.85
C TRP A 988 -4.31 -26.78 -6.43
N LYS A 989 -3.59 -27.89 -6.26
CA LYS A 989 -3.13 -28.42 -4.96
C LYS A 989 -1.62 -28.39 -4.88
N VAL A 990 -1.10 -27.49 -4.06
CA VAL A 990 0.34 -27.33 -3.83
C VAL A 990 0.73 -28.07 -2.56
N PHE A 991 1.57 -29.09 -2.68
CA PHE A 991 1.98 -29.96 -1.57
C PHE A 991 2.47 -29.20 -0.33
N PHE A 992 3.23 -28.11 -0.50
CA PHE A 992 3.71 -27.31 0.64
C PHE A 992 2.60 -26.66 1.48
N PHE A 993 1.42 -26.43 0.90
CA PHE A 993 0.27 -25.81 1.55
C PHE A 993 -0.73 -26.82 2.14
N GLU A 994 -0.72 -28.06 1.66
CA GLU A 994 -1.68 -29.10 2.05
C GLU A 994 -1.31 -29.72 3.40
N ARG A 995 -1.84 -29.13 4.48
CA ARG A 995 -1.52 -29.50 5.86
C ARG A 995 -2.78 -29.69 6.71
N GLY A 996 -2.75 -30.68 7.60
CA GLY A 996 -3.76 -30.88 8.64
C GLY A 996 -3.63 -29.91 9.82
N ALA A 997 -4.59 -29.96 10.75
CA ALA A 997 -4.68 -29.03 11.89
C ALA A 997 -3.45 -29.01 12.82
N GLU A 998 -2.66 -30.08 12.85
CA GLU A 998 -1.40 -30.17 13.63
C GLU A 998 -0.14 -29.87 12.80
N GLY A 999 -0.30 -29.42 11.55
CA GLY A 999 0.80 -29.12 10.63
C GLY A 999 1.41 -30.34 9.92
N ALA A 1000 0.83 -31.53 10.12
CA ALA A 1000 1.17 -32.74 9.36
C ALA A 1000 0.78 -32.59 7.88
N LEU A 1001 1.61 -33.10 6.97
CA LEU A 1001 1.33 -33.07 5.54
C LEU A 1001 0.18 -34.01 5.19
N SER A 1002 -0.75 -33.53 4.37
CA SER A 1002 -1.84 -34.35 3.84
C SER A 1002 -1.29 -35.40 2.87
N ASP A 1003 -1.84 -36.62 2.91
CA ASP A 1003 -1.50 -37.66 1.93
C ASP A 1003 -2.03 -37.25 0.54
N PRO A 1004 -1.15 -37.09 -0.47
CA PRO A 1004 -1.56 -36.74 -1.84
C PRO A 1004 -2.62 -37.69 -2.40
N ALA A 1005 -2.64 -38.97 -1.98
CA ALA A 1005 -3.66 -39.93 -2.44
C ALA A 1005 -5.10 -39.48 -2.13
N GLY A 1006 -5.29 -38.62 -1.12
CA GLY A 1006 -6.58 -38.04 -0.75
C GLY A 1006 -6.95 -36.75 -1.51
N TYR A 1007 -6.10 -36.24 -2.39
CA TYR A 1007 -6.39 -35.01 -3.14
C TYR A 1007 -7.60 -35.20 -4.08
N PRO A 1008 -8.40 -34.14 -4.32
CA PRO A 1008 -9.58 -34.23 -5.17
C PRO A 1008 -9.22 -34.70 -6.58
N GLU A 1009 -10.04 -35.59 -7.16
CA GLU A 1009 -9.80 -36.13 -8.51
C GLU A 1009 -9.68 -35.02 -9.57
N LEU A 1010 -10.60 -34.05 -9.58
CA LEU A 1010 -10.57 -32.89 -10.47
C LEU A 1010 -9.63 -31.81 -9.92
N SER A 1011 -8.34 -32.13 -9.85
CA SER A 1011 -7.32 -31.18 -9.46
C SER A 1011 -5.99 -31.45 -10.16
N VAL A 1012 -5.10 -30.47 -10.04
CA VAL A 1012 -3.69 -30.53 -10.38
C VAL A 1012 -2.89 -30.63 -9.09
N ALA A 1013 -2.04 -31.63 -8.95
CA ALA A 1013 -1.10 -31.73 -7.84
C ALA A 1013 0.30 -31.27 -8.27
N THR A 1014 0.86 -30.31 -7.54
CA THR A 1014 2.26 -29.86 -7.70
C THR A 1014 2.99 -29.85 -6.37
N LEU A 1015 4.32 -29.88 -6.42
CA LEU A 1015 5.14 -29.63 -5.24
C LEU A 1015 5.15 -28.13 -4.90
N ASN A 1016 5.38 -27.30 -5.93
CA ASN A 1016 5.49 -25.84 -5.89
C ASN A 1016 4.83 -25.20 -7.12
N THR A 1017 5.02 -23.90 -7.29
CA THR A 1017 4.66 -23.09 -8.47
C THR A 1017 5.85 -22.20 -8.82
N HIS A 1018 5.74 -21.38 -9.87
CA HIS A 1018 6.77 -20.42 -10.25
C HIS A 1018 6.97 -19.27 -9.24
N ASP A 1019 6.00 -19.06 -8.34
CA ASP A 1019 6.04 -18.08 -7.24
C ASP A 1019 6.64 -18.63 -5.95
N LEU A 1020 6.91 -19.94 -5.93
CA LEU A 1020 7.36 -20.66 -4.75
C LEU A 1020 8.78 -21.18 -4.96
N PRO A 1021 9.49 -21.43 -3.85
CA PRO A 1021 10.79 -22.07 -3.91
C PRO A 1021 10.74 -23.41 -4.65
N THR A 1022 11.80 -23.65 -5.40
CA THR A 1022 12.16 -24.98 -5.90
C THR A 1022 12.39 -25.93 -4.73
N TRP A 1023 12.41 -27.23 -4.98
CA TRP A 1023 12.71 -28.23 -3.97
C TRP A 1023 14.03 -27.94 -3.25
N ASN A 1024 15.12 -27.68 -3.98
CA ASN A 1024 16.42 -27.41 -3.37
C ASN A 1024 16.45 -26.08 -2.64
N GLY A 1025 15.79 -25.05 -3.18
CA GLY A 1025 15.67 -23.74 -2.53
C GLY A 1025 14.91 -23.84 -1.21
N TYR A 1026 13.77 -24.52 -1.21
CA TYR A 1026 12.95 -24.80 -0.03
C TYR A 1026 13.73 -25.66 0.96
N TRP A 1027 14.34 -26.74 0.49
CA TRP A 1027 15.09 -27.65 1.36
C TRP A 1027 16.29 -26.96 2.00
N SER A 1028 16.98 -26.06 1.31
CA SER A 1028 18.17 -25.39 1.85
C SER A 1028 17.83 -24.14 2.67
N GLY A 1029 16.68 -23.52 2.41
CA GLY A 1029 16.27 -22.26 3.03
C GLY A 1029 16.66 -21.02 2.23
N ASN A 1030 17.12 -21.17 0.98
CA ASN A 1030 17.53 -20.06 0.12
C ASN A 1030 16.39 -19.05 -0.10
N ASP A 1031 15.12 -19.49 -0.16
CA ASP A 1031 13.99 -18.57 -0.30
C ASP A 1031 13.76 -17.67 0.90
N ILE A 1032 14.22 -18.09 2.08
CA ILE A 1032 14.15 -17.28 3.30
C ILE A 1032 15.29 -16.25 3.27
N GLU A 1033 16.48 -16.68 2.84
CA GLU A 1033 17.66 -15.82 2.67
C GLU A 1033 17.41 -14.77 1.58
N ASP A 1034 16.99 -15.19 0.39
CA ASP A 1034 16.64 -14.32 -0.74
C ASP A 1034 15.55 -13.30 -0.32
N ARG A 1035 14.51 -13.71 0.42
CA ARG A 1035 13.50 -12.76 0.95
C ARG A 1035 14.07 -11.77 1.95
N THR A 1036 15.06 -12.15 2.75
CA THR A 1036 15.74 -11.23 3.66
C THR A 1036 16.63 -10.25 2.89
N ASP A 1037 17.36 -10.73 1.88
CA ASP A 1037 18.22 -9.89 1.03
C ASP A 1037 17.41 -8.87 0.22
N CYS A 1038 16.22 -9.26 -0.26
CA CYS A 1038 15.28 -8.36 -0.93
C CYS A 1038 14.53 -7.42 0.04
N GLY A 1039 14.71 -7.55 1.36
CA GLY A 1039 14.02 -6.72 2.36
C GLY A 1039 12.55 -7.09 2.62
N SER A 1040 12.03 -8.15 1.99
CA SER A 1040 10.66 -8.66 2.16
C SER A 1040 10.46 -9.38 3.50
N LEU A 1041 11.53 -9.95 4.08
CA LEU A 1041 11.52 -10.56 5.41
C LEU A 1041 12.48 -9.79 6.35
N PRO A 1042 11.99 -9.17 7.45
CA PRO A 1042 12.86 -8.46 8.39
C PRO A 1042 13.93 -9.37 8.99
N LEU A 1043 15.15 -8.88 9.15
CA LEU A 1043 16.28 -9.66 9.70
C LEU A 1043 15.97 -10.27 11.09
N ALA A 1044 15.15 -9.59 11.89
CA ALA A 1044 14.70 -10.09 13.19
C ALA A 1044 13.83 -11.37 13.10
N ALA A 1045 13.15 -11.59 11.97
CA ALA A 1045 12.28 -12.74 11.73
C ALA A 1045 13.01 -13.91 11.04
N LEU A 1046 14.18 -13.68 10.43
CA LEU A 1046 14.96 -14.70 9.71
C LEU A 1046 15.15 -15.99 10.53
N ARG A 1047 15.58 -15.85 11.79
CA ARG A 1047 15.83 -17.00 12.67
C ARG A 1047 14.57 -17.83 12.89
N GLN A 1048 13.45 -17.18 13.15
CA GLN A 1048 12.18 -17.87 13.36
C GLN A 1048 11.72 -18.61 12.10
N SER A 1049 11.83 -17.99 10.93
CA SER A 1049 11.47 -18.63 9.65
C SER A 1049 12.33 -19.85 9.35
N LEU A 1050 13.63 -19.82 9.68
CA LEU A 1050 14.51 -20.98 9.54
C LEU A 1050 14.15 -22.10 10.52
N GLU A 1051 13.81 -21.77 11.77
CA GLU A 1051 13.33 -22.74 12.77
C GLU A 1051 11.99 -23.37 12.34
N GLU A 1052 11.10 -22.60 11.71
CA GLU A 1052 9.86 -23.10 11.09
C GLU A 1052 10.15 -24.07 9.94
N ARG A 1053 11.11 -23.73 9.06
CA ARG A 1053 11.55 -24.60 7.96
C ARG A 1053 12.13 -25.92 8.48
N ASP A 1054 12.87 -25.92 9.59
CA ASP A 1054 13.42 -27.15 10.18
C ASP A 1054 12.32 -28.09 10.69
N ARG A 1055 11.23 -27.54 11.24
CA ARG A 1055 10.04 -28.33 11.58
C ARG A 1055 9.39 -28.92 10.34
N ASP A 1056 9.29 -28.14 9.27
CA ASP A 1056 8.72 -28.60 8.00
C ASP A 1056 9.54 -29.74 7.38
N ARG A 1057 10.87 -29.62 7.33
CA ARG A 1057 11.76 -30.70 6.87
C ARG A 1057 11.55 -31.98 7.68
N SER A 1058 11.43 -31.85 9.00
CA SER A 1058 11.17 -32.99 9.88
C SER A 1058 9.84 -33.68 9.56
N ASN A 1059 8.79 -32.90 9.27
CA ASN A 1059 7.50 -33.44 8.86
C ASN A 1059 7.56 -34.11 7.48
N ILE A 1060 8.31 -33.55 6.52
CA ILE A 1060 8.55 -34.17 5.21
C ILE A 1060 9.26 -35.52 5.38
N LEU A 1061 10.33 -35.59 6.19
CA LEU A 1061 11.05 -36.83 6.43
C LEU A 1061 10.18 -37.90 7.08
N LYS A 1062 9.34 -37.53 8.06
CA LYS A 1062 8.36 -38.44 8.66
C LYS A 1062 7.37 -38.95 7.61
N PHE A 1063 6.82 -38.06 6.80
CA PHE A 1063 5.91 -38.42 5.70
C PHE A 1063 6.55 -39.45 4.77
N LEU A 1064 7.79 -39.22 4.32
CA LEU A 1064 8.52 -40.13 3.44
C LEU A 1064 8.75 -41.52 4.07
N VAL A 1065 9.04 -41.58 5.38
CA VAL A 1065 9.22 -42.84 6.13
C VAL A 1065 7.88 -43.58 6.29
N GLU A 1066 6.83 -42.89 6.73
CA GLU A 1066 5.50 -43.45 6.99
C GLU A 1066 4.88 -44.04 5.72
N HIS A 1067 5.05 -43.36 4.57
CA HIS A 1067 4.51 -43.78 3.28
C HIS A 1067 5.48 -44.68 2.49
N LYS A 1068 6.62 -45.08 3.08
CA LYS A 1068 7.61 -45.98 2.45
C LYS A 1068 8.10 -45.48 1.08
N LEU A 1069 8.44 -44.19 1.00
CA LEU A 1069 8.86 -43.52 -0.24
C LEU A 1069 10.38 -43.47 -0.43
N ILE A 1070 11.15 -43.79 0.61
CA ILE A 1070 12.61 -43.84 0.64
C ILE A 1070 13.11 -45.28 0.76
N ASP A 1071 14.32 -45.56 0.28
CA ASP A 1071 14.97 -46.87 0.45
C ASP A 1071 15.54 -47.07 1.86
N ASP A 1072 15.99 -48.29 2.17
CA ASP A 1072 16.49 -48.65 3.50
C ASP A 1072 17.81 -47.92 3.87
N ASP A 1073 18.66 -47.57 2.90
CA ASP A 1073 19.92 -46.84 3.13
C ASP A 1073 19.63 -45.40 3.55
N LEU A 1074 18.82 -44.70 2.76
CA LEU A 1074 18.39 -43.34 3.04
C LEU A 1074 17.54 -43.29 4.32
N ARG A 1075 16.71 -44.30 4.58
CA ARG A 1075 15.94 -44.44 5.82
C ARG A 1075 16.83 -44.58 7.05
N GLN A 1076 17.93 -45.34 6.96
CA GLN A 1076 18.88 -45.47 8.07
C GLN A 1076 19.57 -44.14 8.37
N LYS A 1077 19.99 -43.40 7.32
CA LYS A 1077 20.57 -42.06 7.44
C LYS A 1077 19.58 -41.04 8.01
N ILE A 1078 18.29 -41.11 7.64
CA ILE A 1078 17.22 -40.23 8.11
C ILE A 1078 16.81 -40.54 9.55
N ALA A 1079 16.74 -41.82 9.95
CA ALA A 1079 16.38 -42.22 11.31
C ALA A 1079 17.32 -41.59 12.36
N THR A 1080 18.62 -41.56 12.08
CA THR A 1080 19.63 -40.86 12.90
C THR A 1080 19.46 -39.34 12.96
N ARG A 1081 18.73 -38.73 12.01
CA ARG A 1081 18.44 -37.28 11.99
C ARG A 1081 17.12 -36.94 12.67
N LEU A 1082 16.10 -37.79 12.55
CA LEU A 1082 14.80 -37.62 13.22
C LEU A 1082 14.89 -37.73 14.76
N ASP A 1083 15.92 -38.42 15.27
CA ASP A 1083 16.19 -38.56 16.72
C ASP A 1083 17.00 -37.39 17.34
N ARG A 1084 17.41 -36.37 16.55
CA ARG A 1084 18.18 -35.21 17.04
C ARG A 1084 17.29 -34.17 17.73
N GLN A 1085 17.84 -33.48 18.74
CA GLN A 1085 17.11 -32.42 19.44
C GLN A 1085 17.16 -31.08 18.68
N PRO A 1086 16.15 -30.19 18.84
CA PRO A 1086 16.20 -28.85 18.26
C PRO A 1086 17.44 -28.08 18.73
N GLY A 1087 18.33 -27.70 17.80
CA GLY A 1087 19.53 -26.91 18.08
C GLY A 1087 20.89 -27.56 17.73
N ASP A 1088 20.91 -28.81 17.26
CA ASP A 1088 22.14 -29.42 16.71
C ASP A 1088 22.61 -28.71 15.42
N LYS A 1089 23.94 -28.61 15.20
CA LYS A 1089 24.52 -27.96 14.01
C LYS A 1089 24.03 -28.61 12.71
N ARG A 1090 23.71 -27.80 11.71
CA ARG A 1090 23.48 -28.22 10.32
C ARG A 1090 24.65 -29.09 9.85
N GLU A 1091 24.37 -30.35 9.53
CA GLU A 1091 25.18 -31.12 8.60
C GLU A 1091 24.40 -31.14 7.29
N ASP A 1092 24.94 -30.49 6.27
CA ASP A 1092 24.35 -30.50 4.94
C ASP A 1092 24.26 -31.95 4.44
N LEU A 1093 23.19 -32.25 3.69
CA LEU A 1093 23.12 -33.52 2.97
C LEU A 1093 24.21 -33.53 1.91
N GLU A 1094 24.83 -34.68 1.70
CA GLU A 1094 25.64 -34.87 0.50
C GLU A 1094 24.76 -34.66 -0.75
N PRO A 1095 25.30 -34.12 -1.85
CA PRO A 1095 24.52 -33.84 -3.06
C PRO A 1095 23.71 -35.04 -3.57
N GLU A 1096 24.25 -36.25 -3.43
CA GLU A 1096 23.58 -37.50 -3.82
C GLU A 1096 22.34 -37.80 -2.96
N ASP A 1097 22.39 -37.52 -1.65
CA ASP A 1097 21.24 -37.72 -0.76
C ASP A 1097 20.13 -36.69 -1.06
N LEU A 1098 20.48 -35.46 -1.49
CA LEU A 1098 19.51 -34.43 -1.87
C LEU A 1098 18.75 -34.82 -3.16
N VAL A 1099 19.45 -35.39 -4.15
CA VAL A 1099 18.84 -35.96 -5.37
C VAL A 1099 17.90 -37.12 -5.01
N ALA A 1100 18.33 -38.02 -4.12
CA ALA A 1100 17.51 -39.15 -3.69
C ALA A 1100 16.24 -38.70 -2.94
N LEU A 1101 16.34 -37.67 -2.10
CA LEU A 1101 15.18 -37.05 -1.45
C LEU A 1101 14.24 -36.38 -2.45
N ALA A 1102 14.78 -35.65 -3.43
CA ALA A 1102 14.00 -35.04 -4.51
C ALA A 1102 13.20 -36.11 -5.27
N ALA A 1103 13.83 -37.23 -5.65
CA ALA A 1103 13.13 -38.34 -6.29
C ALA A 1103 12.05 -38.96 -5.40
N SER A 1104 12.31 -39.07 -4.09
CA SER A 1104 11.38 -39.66 -3.12
C SER A 1104 10.13 -38.79 -2.89
N ILE A 1105 10.29 -37.47 -2.78
CA ILE A 1105 9.14 -36.57 -2.59
C ILE A 1105 8.29 -36.47 -3.86
N HIS A 1106 8.90 -36.42 -5.03
CA HIS A 1106 8.19 -36.44 -6.31
C HIS A 1106 7.49 -37.78 -6.57
N ARG A 1107 8.08 -38.90 -6.12
CA ARG A 1107 7.39 -40.20 -6.07
C ARG A 1107 6.15 -40.14 -5.19
N GLY A 1108 6.24 -39.50 -4.02
CA GLY A 1108 5.09 -39.26 -3.15
C GLY A 1108 4.00 -38.44 -3.84
N LEU A 1109 4.37 -37.35 -4.51
CA LEU A 1109 3.46 -36.53 -5.30
C LEU A 1109 2.78 -37.31 -6.44
N ALA A 1110 3.50 -38.23 -7.10
CA ALA A 1110 2.94 -39.06 -8.17
C ALA A 1110 1.81 -40.01 -7.70
N ARG A 1111 1.67 -40.24 -6.39
CA ARG A 1111 0.53 -40.96 -5.79
C ARG A 1111 -0.75 -40.14 -5.70
N ALA A 1112 -0.71 -38.86 -6.07
CA ALA A 1112 -1.85 -37.99 -5.85
C ALA A 1112 -3.14 -38.51 -6.51
N GLY A 1113 -4.27 -38.40 -5.80
CA GLY A 1113 -5.61 -38.70 -6.33
C GLY A 1113 -6.02 -37.78 -7.48
N SER A 1114 -5.32 -36.66 -7.65
CA SER A 1114 -5.44 -35.69 -8.74
C SER A 1114 -5.28 -36.34 -10.12
N ARG A 1115 -6.13 -35.98 -11.08
CA ARG A 1115 -6.02 -36.42 -12.48
C ARG A 1115 -4.75 -35.93 -13.17
N LEU A 1116 -4.24 -34.75 -12.79
CA LEU A 1116 -3.02 -34.20 -13.33
C LEU A 1116 -1.98 -34.03 -12.21
N VAL A 1117 -0.80 -34.60 -12.40
CA VAL A 1117 0.37 -34.35 -11.53
C VAL A 1117 1.41 -33.61 -12.35
N LEU A 1118 1.85 -32.46 -11.86
CA LEU A 1118 2.85 -31.65 -12.54
C LEU A 1118 4.08 -31.46 -11.66
N THR A 1119 5.26 -31.57 -12.26
CA THR A 1119 6.53 -31.24 -11.63
C THR A 1119 7.13 -30.00 -12.29
N SER A 1120 7.83 -29.16 -11.53
CA SER A 1120 8.54 -28.03 -12.12
C SER A 1120 9.80 -28.51 -12.84
N LEU A 1121 10.11 -27.91 -14.00
CA LEU A 1121 11.38 -28.16 -14.68
C LEU A 1121 12.57 -27.75 -13.81
N ASN A 1122 12.42 -26.69 -13.00
CA ASN A 1122 13.45 -26.24 -12.06
C ASN A 1122 13.79 -27.31 -11.01
N ASP A 1123 12.81 -28.11 -10.59
CA ASP A 1123 13.05 -29.25 -9.69
C ASP A 1123 13.74 -30.41 -10.44
N LEU A 1124 13.37 -30.64 -11.70
CA LEU A 1124 14.01 -31.63 -12.56
C LEU A 1124 15.45 -31.27 -12.93
N THR A 1125 15.84 -30.00 -12.84
CA THR A 1125 17.21 -29.53 -13.11
C THR A 1125 18.02 -29.27 -11.84
N GLY A 1126 17.38 -29.29 -10.66
CA GLY A 1126 18.03 -29.09 -9.36
C GLY A 1126 18.31 -27.62 -9.01
N ASP A 1127 17.50 -26.68 -9.51
CA ASP A 1127 17.64 -25.25 -9.23
C ASP A 1127 17.45 -24.92 -7.75
N PHE A 1128 18.19 -23.92 -7.26
CA PHE A 1128 18.05 -23.39 -5.89
C PHE A 1128 17.20 -22.12 -5.82
N HIS A 1129 17.08 -21.39 -6.91
CA HIS A 1129 16.43 -20.09 -6.95
C HIS A 1129 15.07 -20.21 -7.65
N GLN A 1130 14.04 -19.59 -7.06
CA GLN A 1130 12.70 -19.57 -7.64
C GLN A 1130 12.62 -18.62 -8.85
N PRO A 1131 11.81 -18.91 -9.87
CA PRO A 1131 11.69 -18.04 -11.05
C PRO A 1131 11.17 -16.62 -10.74
N ASN A 1132 10.28 -16.49 -9.76
CA ASN A 1132 9.68 -15.24 -9.32
C ASN A 1132 9.55 -15.19 -7.80
N MET A 1133 9.83 -14.03 -7.21
CA MET A 1133 9.62 -13.72 -5.79
C MET A 1133 8.49 -12.69 -5.65
N PRO A 1134 7.28 -13.12 -5.24
CA PRO A 1134 6.14 -12.23 -5.07
C PRO A 1134 6.45 -11.03 -4.17
N GLY A 1135 5.95 -9.85 -4.56
CA GLY A 1135 6.15 -8.60 -3.81
C GLY A 1135 7.47 -7.88 -4.10
N THR A 1136 8.25 -8.33 -5.08
CA THR A 1136 9.48 -7.67 -5.55
C THR A 1136 9.36 -7.28 -7.02
N ILE A 1137 10.08 -6.23 -7.44
CA ILE A 1137 10.17 -5.78 -8.84
C ILE A 1137 11.61 -5.98 -9.33
N ASP A 1138 12.55 -5.23 -8.73
CA ASP A 1138 13.97 -5.22 -9.08
C ASP A 1138 14.88 -5.73 -7.95
N GLU A 1139 14.31 -5.97 -6.76
CA GLU A 1139 15.03 -6.50 -5.60
C GLU A 1139 15.48 -7.95 -5.81
N TYR A 1140 14.75 -8.71 -6.63
CA TYR A 1140 15.05 -10.09 -7.02
C TYR A 1140 15.10 -10.20 -8.55
N PRO A 1141 15.91 -11.11 -9.15
CA PRO A 1141 15.96 -11.32 -10.60
C PRO A 1141 14.71 -12.05 -11.16
N ASN A 1142 13.53 -11.52 -10.86
CA ASN A 1142 12.24 -12.07 -11.30
C ASN A 1142 12.21 -12.26 -12.82
N TRP A 1143 11.79 -13.45 -13.23
CA TRP A 1143 11.63 -13.86 -14.62
C TRP A 1143 12.94 -13.83 -15.43
N ARG A 1144 14.11 -13.82 -14.78
CA ARG A 1144 15.42 -13.76 -15.46
C ARG A 1144 16.27 -14.99 -15.26
N ILE A 1145 15.90 -15.91 -14.37
CA ILE A 1145 16.76 -17.05 -14.03
C ILE A 1145 16.68 -18.10 -15.15
N LEU A 1146 17.82 -18.41 -15.76
CA LEU A 1146 17.95 -19.52 -16.70
C LEU A 1146 18.02 -20.85 -15.96
N CYS A 1147 17.45 -21.89 -16.56
CA CYS A 1147 17.64 -23.25 -16.09
C CYS A 1147 19.14 -23.62 -16.14
N PRO A 1148 19.69 -24.31 -15.12
CA PRO A 1148 21.11 -24.59 -15.03
C PRO A 1148 21.56 -25.66 -16.03
N THR A 1149 20.60 -26.41 -16.60
CA THR A 1149 20.85 -27.44 -17.62
C THR A 1149 20.14 -27.09 -18.92
N GLY A 1150 20.89 -27.05 -20.02
CA GLY A 1150 20.34 -26.85 -21.37
C GLY A 1150 19.62 -28.08 -21.92
N VAL A 1151 18.77 -27.88 -22.91
CA VAL A 1151 17.91 -28.92 -23.53
C VAL A 1151 18.71 -30.13 -24.00
N GLU A 1152 19.89 -29.94 -24.58
CA GLU A 1152 20.74 -31.05 -25.08
C GLU A 1152 21.30 -31.94 -23.96
N SER A 1153 21.40 -31.42 -22.74
CA SER A 1153 22.03 -32.11 -21.60
C SER A 1153 21.03 -32.58 -20.54
N ILE A 1154 19.73 -32.34 -20.73
CA ILE A 1154 18.69 -32.63 -19.71
C ILE A 1154 18.70 -34.08 -19.22
N SER A 1155 18.97 -35.03 -20.12
CA SER A 1155 18.98 -36.47 -19.79
C SER A 1155 20.14 -36.89 -18.88
N ALA A 1156 21.23 -36.11 -18.89
CA ALA A 1156 22.41 -36.37 -18.07
C ALA A 1156 22.32 -35.68 -16.70
N ASN A 1157 21.31 -34.84 -16.46
CA ASN A 1157 21.14 -34.18 -15.18
C ASN A 1157 20.74 -35.21 -14.10
N PRO A 1158 21.42 -35.23 -12.94
CA PRO A 1158 21.17 -36.23 -11.89
C PRO A 1158 19.75 -36.15 -11.30
N TYR A 1159 19.17 -34.95 -11.17
CA TYR A 1159 17.79 -34.77 -10.69
C TYR A 1159 16.80 -35.31 -11.72
N TYR A 1160 16.95 -34.95 -13.00
CA TYR A 1160 16.08 -35.44 -14.07
C TYR A 1160 16.11 -36.96 -14.17
N ALA A 1161 17.31 -37.56 -14.13
CA ALA A 1161 17.53 -39.00 -14.22
C ALA A 1161 16.98 -39.78 -13.01
N ALA A 1162 16.88 -39.16 -11.83
CA ALA A 1162 16.34 -39.79 -10.63
C ALA A 1162 14.82 -39.58 -10.47
N ILE A 1163 14.33 -38.37 -10.68
CA ILE A 1163 12.91 -38.00 -10.46
C ILE A 1163 12.02 -38.62 -11.52
N THR A 1164 12.38 -38.50 -12.81
CA THR A 1164 11.54 -38.96 -13.92
C THR A 1164 11.12 -40.42 -13.80
N PRO A 1165 12.05 -41.41 -13.69
CA PRO A 1165 11.63 -42.81 -13.54
C PRO A 1165 10.85 -43.06 -12.24
N ALA A 1166 11.18 -42.36 -11.15
CA ALA A 1166 10.49 -42.51 -9.87
C ALA A 1166 9.02 -42.08 -9.94
N MET A 1167 8.72 -40.99 -10.65
CA MET A 1167 7.35 -40.54 -10.91
C MET A 1167 6.60 -41.47 -11.86
N MET A 1168 7.24 -41.86 -12.98
CA MET A 1168 6.60 -42.72 -13.99
C MET A 1168 6.27 -44.11 -13.43
N GLU A 1169 7.17 -44.70 -12.65
CA GLU A 1169 6.95 -46.00 -12.01
C GLU A 1169 5.76 -45.94 -11.04
N GLU A 1170 5.72 -44.93 -10.17
CA GLU A 1170 4.71 -44.85 -9.13
C GLU A 1170 3.32 -44.52 -9.68
N ARG A 1171 3.25 -43.59 -10.64
CA ARG A 1171 2.00 -43.31 -11.34
C ARG A 1171 1.51 -44.51 -12.13
N GLY A 1172 2.42 -45.24 -12.77
CA GLY A 1172 2.11 -46.49 -13.47
C GLY A 1172 1.59 -47.59 -12.54
N ARG A 1173 2.00 -47.62 -11.27
CA ARG A 1173 1.43 -48.53 -10.26
C ARG A 1173 0.02 -48.13 -9.86
N MET A 1174 -0.23 -46.84 -9.62
CA MET A 1174 -1.55 -46.32 -9.27
C MET A 1174 -2.58 -46.55 -10.39
N ARG A 1175 -2.16 -46.57 -11.66
CA ARG A 1175 -3.03 -46.93 -12.79
C ARG A 1175 -3.41 -48.42 -12.84
N LYS A 1176 -2.63 -49.30 -12.20
CA LYS A 1176 -2.85 -50.77 -12.20
C LYS A 1176 -3.60 -51.29 -10.97
N SER A 1177 -3.65 -50.49 -9.91
CA SER A 1177 -4.34 -50.75 -8.64
C SER A 1177 -5.75 -50.16 -8.66
#